data_AF-A0A319DGY1-F1
#
_entry.id   AF-A0A319DGY1-F1
#
_cell.length_a   1.000
_cell.length_b   1.000
_cell.length_c   1.000
_cell.angle_alpha   90.00
_cell.angle_beta   90.00
_cell.angle_gamma   90.00
#
_symmetry.space_group_name_H-M   'P 1'
#
loop_
_entity.id
_entity.type
_entity.pdbx_description
1 polymer ?
#
loop_
_entity_poly.entity_id
_entity_poly.type
_entity_poly.pdbx_seq_one_letter_code
_entity_poly.pdbx_strand_id
1 'polypeptide(L)'
;MADRQAVQHNLNSLLSKLGDPDPDMRYMSLNDLLGILNSPHSTYLAHDQGSSSRLAEGLLKALDDQHGDVQNQALKCLGPLVVRLPFESLASLLEKLTNLTASQTIDASVPNTALRYIVTALPRPQAGQAPSQEATMAYSAVSRVLIPRFTGPTPSPTSRRGSIVKGMLEKDSSKGFSSDALDVLIQVVTCFGPLLKEAELNALQNSVMSIIDNDTAGTVVTKRALAAISALVLHFSDTQLSLFASSLAQKFKSPHLTTVHRRHLIATVGSVAKSAPAKFGPHLPSLVPFVFSAVGENKLAQNGGFPSRNIFNLHPDDQGTRIVPVSHGSALAQELVERNVGARCGLEFGKCPQDKCCSTAGGPPTDQIPRTMSGGVPYGPRFIRSCTLPGTIALTFDDGPKEYTQDLLDLLDKYEAKVTFFVTGNNNAKGQIDSPGMPWASLIQRMYRSGHQVASHTWSHQDLSKVSESQRRVQLLWNEVALRNILGTIPTYMRPPYSSCTEESGCLKDMGALGYHVILYDIDTEDYSHDSPEAIQSSKDIFDRSLDSRDSFDRPWLVIAHDVHEQTVHNLTEHMLNKLMTEGYRAVTVGECLGDPPELWYRKDDNFDERSLRKSKSKNSVTKTISVDGMCGGNVTCLGSRFGPCCSDTGFCGNMSTFCGVGCRTDNGYCGDNPGSVMHGGGGDHGGASSGSNKDKGKTKSTKKPAKSEAGSFLQFSPSVAVLLLLSLVVLME
;
A
#
# COMPACT_ATOMS: atom_id res chain seq x y z
N MET A 1 9.15 -51.98 -3.25
CA MET A 1 10.38 -51.87 -4.09
C MET A 1 10.07 -51.76 -5.57
N ALA A 2 9.08 -52.52 -6.10
CA ALA A 2 8.65 -52.45 -7.50
C ALA A 2 8.18 -51.04 -7.94
N ASP A 3 7.33 -50.37 -7.14
CA ASP A 3 6.83 -49.02 -7.49
C ASP A 3 7.93 -47.96 -7.52
N ARG A 4 8.95 -48.08 -6.66
CA ARG A 4 10.12 -47.17 -6.65
C ARG A 4 10.94 -47.30 -7.93
N GLN A 5 11.18 -48.53 -8.41
CA GLN A 5 11.93 -48.76 -9.65
C GLN A 5 11.15 -48.25 -10.88
N ALA A 6 9.82 -48.40 -10.89
CA ALA A 6 8.96 -47.86 -11.92
C ALA A 6 8.97 -46.32 -11.97
N VAL A 7 8.83 -45.66 -10.81
CA VAL A 7 8.91 -44.19 -10.71
C VAL A 7 10.30 -43.68 -11.13
N GLN A 8 11.38 -44.36 -10.73
CA GLN A 8 12.74 -43.99 -11.11
C GLN A 8 12.99 -44.12 -12.62
N HIS A 9 12.48 -45.19 -13.24
CA HIS A 9 12.59 -45.39 -14.69
C HIS A 9 11.79 -44.32 -15.44
N ASN A 10 10.58 -44.01 -14.97
CA ASN A 10 9.74 -42.95 -15.53
C ASN A 10 10.42 -41.58 -15.43
N LEU A 11 11.01 -41.25 -14.28
CA LEU A 11 11.72 -39.98 -14.06
C LEU A 11 12.90 -39.81 -15.01
N ASN A 12 13.71 -40.87 -15.23
CA ASN A 12 14.81 -40.82 -16.20
C ASN A 12 14.31 -40.62 -17.66
N SER A 13 13.16 -41.20 -18.00
CA SER A 13 12.51 -41.03 -19.31
C SER A 13 11.98 -39.61 -19.52
N LEU A 14 11.43 -38.99 -18.48
CA LEU A 14 10.97 -37.59 -18.56
C LEU A 14 12.16 -36.62 -18.65
N LEU A 15 13.24 -36.87 -17.92
CA LEU A 15 14.44 -36.03 -17.97
C LEU A 15 15.12 -36.02 -19.34
N SER A 16 15.14 -37.13 -20.07
CA SER A 16 15.70 -37.14 -21.43
C SER A 16 14.88 -36.29 -22.40
N LYS A 17 13.56 -36.22 -22.21
CA LYS A 17 12.63 -35.41 -23.02
C LYS A 17 12.76 -33.91 -22.76
N LEU A 18 13.37 -33.47 -21.67
CA LEU A 18 13.65 -32.03 -21.44
C LEU A 18 14.67 -31.45 -22.43
N GLY A 19 15.36 -32.30 -23.21
CA GLY A 19 16.22 -31.87 -24.31
C GLY A 19 15.58 -31.96 -25.69
N ASP A 20 14.29 -32.28 -25.79
CA ASP A 20 13.60 -32.46 -27.07
C ASP A 20 13.50 -31.12 -27.82
N PRO A 21 13.67 -31.08 -29.16
CA PRO A 21 13.48 -29.85 -29.93
C PRO A 21 12.06 -29.27 -29.83
N ASP A 22 11.04 -30.10 -29.58
CA ASP A 22 9.64 -29.68 -29.50
C ASP A 22 9.30 -29.10 -28.11
N PRO A 23 8.89 -27.81 -28.02
CA PRO A 23 8.52 -27.19 -26.74
C PRO A 23 7.32 -27.86 -26.07
N ASP A 24 6.36 -28.40 -26.82
CA ASP A 24 5.17 -29.06 -26.24
C ASP A 24 5.58 -30.36 -25.54
N MET A 25 6.51 -31.11 -26.13
CA MET A 25 7.07 -32.32 -25.52
C MET A 25 7.85 -32.01 -24.23
N ARG A 26 8.60 -30.90 -24.20
CA ARG A 26 9.28 -30.44 -22.98
C ARG A 26 8.28 -30.00 -21.91
N TYR A 27 7.27 -29.22 -22.27
CA TYR A 27 6.20 -28.77 -21.38
C TYR A 27 5.44 -29.94 -20.76
N MET A 28 4.98 -30.89 -21.59
CA MET A 28 4.26 -32.09 -21.13
C MET A 28 5.14 -32.93 -20.19
N SER A 29 6.44 -33.05 -20.50
CA SER A 29 7.37 -33.77 -19.63
C SER A 29 7.55 -33.09 -18.26
N LEU A 30 7.58 -31.76 -18.22
CA LEU A 30 7.59 -31.00 -16.95
C LEU A 30 6.27 -31.13 -16.19
N ASN A 31 5.14 -31.18 -16.90
CA ASN A 31 3.83 -31.37 -16.28
C ASN A 31 3.67 -32.76 -15.65
N ASP A 32 4.10 -33.80 -16.35
CA ASP A 32 4.14 -35.17 -15.81
C ASP A 32 5.11 -35.26 -14.62
N LEU A 33 6.26 -34.60 -14.72
CA LEU A 33 7.24 -34.52 -13.63
C LEU A 33 6.67 -33.80 -12.40
N LEU A 34 5.89 -32.72 -12.59
CA LEU A 34 5.20 -32.03 -11.50
C LEU A 34 4.21 -32.98 -10.78
N GLY A 35 3.45 -33.77 -11.54
CA GLY A 35 2.56 -34.80 -11.00
C GLY A 35 3.31 -35.82 -10.13
N ILE A 36 4.47 -36.29 -10.59
CA ILE A 36 5.33 -37.20 -9.82
C ILE A 36 5.85 -36.53 -8.53
N LEU A 37 6.30 -35.27 -8.63
CA LEU A 37 6.84 -34.54 -7.48
C LEU A 37 5.81 -34.22 -6.41
N ASN A 38 4.55 -34.02 -6.79
CA ASN A 38 3.45 -33.83 -5.84
C ASN A 38 3.01 -35.15 -5.18
N SER A 39 3.33 -36.29 -5.79
CA SER A 39 3.01 -37.61 -5.22
C SER A 39 3.82 -37.89 -3.95
N PRO A 40 3.22 -38.50 -2.90
CA PRO A 40 3.95 -38.98 -1.71
C PRO A 40 5.04 -40.01 -2.04
N HIS A 41 4.93 -40.71 -3.17
CA HIS A 41 5.91 -41.70 -3.60
C HIS A 41 7.26 -41.10 -4.00
N SER A 42 7.37 -39.77 -4.18
CA SER A 42 8.64 -39.07 -4.47
C SER A 42 9.50 -38.80 -3.24
N THR A 43 9.06 -39.19 -2.04
CA THR A 43 9.80 -39.01 -0.77
C THR A 43 11.19 -39.67 -0.76
N TYR A 44 11.41 -40.71 -1.57
CA TYR A 44 12.73 -41.35 -1.69
C TYR A 44 13.82 -40.41 -2.22
N LEU A 45 13.47 -39.30 -2.89
CA LEU A 45 14.41 -38.29 -3.38
C LEU A 45 15.25 -37.67 -2.25
N ALA A 46 14.72 -37.66 -1.01
CA ALA A 46 15.46 -37.22 0.17
C ALA A 46 16.69 -38.09 0.47
N HIS A 47 16.72 -39.33 -0.03
CA HIS A 47 17.79 -40.30 0.22
C HIS A 47 18.55 -40.71 -1.06
N ASP A 48 18.15 -40.22 -2.24
CA ASP A 48 18.79 -40.52 -3.53
C ASP A 48 19.42 -39.27 -4.15
N GLN A 49 20.65 -38.97 -3.71
CA GLN A 49 21.43 -37.81 -4.16
C GLN A 49 21.63 -37.77 -5.68
N GLY A 50 21.79 -38.93 -6.33
CA GLY A 50 22.06 -39.00 -7.77
C GLY A 50 20.85 -38.58 -8.59
N SER A 51 19.66 -39.06 -8.23
CA SER A 51 18.42 -38.70 -8.91
C SER A 51 18.00 -37.26 -8.62
N SER A 52 18.14 -36.82 -7.37
CA SER A 52 17.89 -35.44 -6.96
C SER A 52 18.79 -34.43 -7.70
N SER A 53 20.08 -34.74 -7.86
CA SER A 53 21.00 -33.87 -8.60
C SER A 53 20.66 -33.78 -10.09
N ARG A 54 20.37 -34.92 -10.75
CA ARG A 54 19.97 -34.93 -12.17
C ARG A 54 18.68 -34.16 -12.41
N LEU A 55 17.73 -34.30 -11.49
CA LEU A 55 16.45 -33.61 -11.56
C LEU A 55 16.63 -32.10 -11.40
N ALA A 56 17.42 -31.67 -10.41
CA ALA A 56 17.78 -30.27 -10.23
C ALA A 56 18.48 -29.69 -11.48
N GLU A 57 19.40 -30.44 -12.10
CA GLU A 57 20.07 -30.04 -13.35
C GLU A 57 19.11 -29.93 -14.54
N GLY A 58 18.18 -30.90 -14.69
CA GLY A 58 17.16 -30.87 -15.73
C GLY A 58 16.25 -29.65 -15.61
N LEU A 59 15.80 -29.32 -14.39
CA LEU A 59 14.98 -28.13 -14.15
C LEU A 59 15.77 -26.83 -14.38
N LEU A 60 17.03 -26.77 -13.94
CA LEU A 60 17.88 -25.61 -14.21
C LEU A 60 18.06 -25.36 -15.71
N LYS A 61 18.19 -26.43 -16.51
CA LYS A 61 18.23 -26.32 -17.97
C LYS A 61 16.90 -25.85 -18.54
N ALA A 62 15.77 -26.31 -18.01
CA ALA A 62 14.44 -25.88 -18.45
C ALA A 62 14.11 -24.42 -18.05
N LEU A 63 14.74 -23.87 -17.02
CA LEU A 63 14.65 -22.43 -16.71
C LEU A 63 15.36 -21.55 -17.75
N ASP A 64 16.29 -22.12 -18.53
CA ASP A 64 16.98 -21.48 -19.66
C ASP A 64 16.32 -21.82 -21.01
N ASP A 65 15.07 -22.31 -20.99
CA ASP A 65 14.34 -22.58 -22.22
C ASP A 65 14.04 -21.28 -22.99
N GLN A 66 13.91 -21.36 -24.32
CA GLN A 66 13.54 -20.21 -25.13
C GLN A 66 12.04 -19.88 -25.05
N HIS A 67 11.21 -20.81 -24.53
CA HIS A 67 9.76 -20.67 -24.43
C HIS A 67 9.33 -20.39 -22.99
N GLY A 68 8.65 -19.26 -22.76
CA GLY A 68 8.29 -18.80 -21.40
C GLY A 68 7.32 -19.72 -20.66
N ASP A 69 6.47 -20.44 -21.38
CA ASP A 69 5.56 -21.48 -20.90
C ASP A 69 6.29 -22.70 -20.35
N VAL A 70 7.38 -23.13 -21.00
CA VAL A 70 8.28 -24.18 -20.48
C VAL A 70 9.02 -23.69 -19.24
N GLN A 71 9.54 -22.45 -19.26
CA GLN A 71 10.19 -21.83 -18.09
C GLN A 71 9.23 -21.75 -16.88
N ASN A 72 8.00 -21.31 -17.09
CA ASN A 72 6.96 -21.18 -16.07
C ASN A 72 6.57 -22.55 -15.48
N GLN A 73 6.47 -23.58 -16.32
CA GLN A 73 6.20 -24.92 -15.85
C GLN A 73 7.38 -25.50 -15.06
N ALA A 74 8.63 -25.22 -15.46
CA ALA A 74 9.83 -25.60 -14.72
C ALA A 74 9.88 -24.94 -13.33
N LEU A 75 9.47 -23.66 -13.22
CA LEU A 75 9.35 -22.96 -11.93
C LEU A 75 8.41 -23.69 -10.97
N LYS A 76 7.24 -24.14 -11.46
CA LYS A 76 6.26 -24.88 -10.64
C LYS A 76 6.84 -26.18 -10.06
N CYS A 77 7.71 -26.86 -10.81
CA CYS A 77 8.37 -28.09 -10.35
C CYS A 77 9.38 -27.86 -9.21
N LEU A 78 9.96 -26.65 -9.09
CA LEU A 78 11.01 -26.38 -8.07
C LEU A 78 10.47 -26.49 -6.64
N GLY A 79 9.27 -25.98 -6.37
CA GLY A 79 8.70 -25.92 -5.02
C GLY A 79 8.56 -27.32 -4.38
N PRO A 80 7.83 -28.24 -5.02
CA PRO A 80 7.73 -29.64 -4.56
C PRO A 80 9.07 -30.37 -4.53
N LEU A 81 10.02 -30.03 -5.40
CA LEU A 81 11.36 -30.63 -5.39
C LEU A 81 12.17 -30.20 -4.15
N VAL A 82 12.28 -28.91 -3.87
CA VAL A 82 13.24 -28.39 -2.87
C VAL A 82 12.92 -28.83 -1.44
N VAL A 83 11.65 -29.07 -1.12
CA VAL A 83 11.24 -29.60 0.19
C VAL A 83 11.65 -31.07 0.41
N ARG A 84 12.05 -31.76 -0.66
CA ARG A 84 12.51 -33.17 -0.65
C ARG A 84 14.01 -33.29 -0.86
N LEU A 85 14.74 -32.19 -1.12
CA LEU A 85 16.16 -32.26 -1.37
C LEU A 85 16.96 -32.38 -0.07
N PRO A 86 17.96 -33.28 0.00
CA PRO A 86 18.94 -33.25 1.08
C PRO A 86 19.79 -31.98 0.98
N PHE A 87 20.40 -31.59 2.11
CA PHE A 87 21.17 -30.35 2.25
C PHE A 87 22.18 -30.10 1.13
N GLU A 88 23.01 -31.09 0.77
CA GLU A 88 24.03 -30.91 -0.28
C GLU A 88 23.42 -30.70 -1.68
N SER A 89 22.30 -31.36 -1.99
CA SER A 89 21.59 -31.15 -3.25
C SER A 89 20.94 -29.76 -3.30
N LEU A 90 20.30 -29.33 -2.20
CA LEU A 90 19.68 -28.00 -2.10
C LEU A 90 20.74 -26.90 -2.20
N ALA A 91 21.86 -27.04 -1.50
CA ALA A 91 22.97 -26.09 -1.57
C ALA A 91 23.55 -26.00 -2.98
N SER A 92 23.76 -27.14 -3.65
CA SER A 92 24.24 -27.17 -5.04
C SER A 92 23.25 -26.52 -6.03
N LEU A 93 21.94 -26.74 -5.84
CA LEU A 93 20.91 -26.10 -6.66
C LEU A 93 20.93 -24.57 -6.49
N LEU A 94 20.95 -24.07 -5.25
CA LEU A 94 21.01 -22.63 -4.96
C LEU A 94 22.30 -22.01 -5.54
N GLU A 95 23.41 -22.72 -5.46
CA GLU A 95 24.70 -22.25 -6.00
C GLU A 95 24.66 -22.13 -7.53
N LYS A 96 24.16 -23.16 -8.23
CA LYS A 96 24.00 -23.09 -9.68
C LYS A 96 23.03 -21.98 -10.09
N LEU A 97 21.92 -21.81 -9.38
CA LEU A 97 20.92 -20.80 -9.70
C LEU A 97 21.44 -19.37 -9.48
N THR A 98 22.19 -19.12 -8.40
CA THR A 98 22.87 -17.83 -8.16
C THR A 98 24.06 -17.57 -9.09
N ASN A 99 24.56 -18.58 -9.79
CA ASN A 99 25.50 -18.38 -10.90
C ASN A 99 24.75 -17.96 -12.17
N LEU A 100 23.54 -18.49 -12.42
CA LEU A 100 22.70 -18.06 -13.54
C LEU A 100 22.26 -16.60 -13.42
N THR A 101 22.02 -16.08 -12.21
CA THR A 101 21.75 -14.64 -12.01
C THR A 101 22.92 -13.74 -12.45
N ALA A 102 24.15 -14.28 -12.50
CA ALA A 102 25.33 -13.57 -12.97
C ALA A 102 25.63 -13.82 -14.46
N SER A 103 24.86 -14.69 -15.13
CA SER A 103 25.05 -14.98 -16.55
C SER A 103 24.67 -13.77 -17.41
N GLN A 104 25.40 -13.59 -18.51
CA GLN A 104 25.07 -12.58 -19.53
C GLN A 104 24.08 -13.09 -20.58
N THR A 105 23.85 -14.41 -20.65
CA THR A 105 23.03 -15.05 -21.69
C THR A 105 21.55 -15.11 -21.35
N ILE A 106 21.19 -15.02 -20.07
CA ILE A 106 19.82 -15.16 -19.58
C ILE A 106 19.37 -13.81 -18.98
N ASP A 107 18.09 -13.49 -19.12
CA ASP A 107 17.47 -12.47 -18.29
C ASP A 107 17.55 -12.91 -16.81
N ALA A 108 18.16 -12.07 -15.96
CA ALA A 108 18.34 -12.36 -14.56
C ALA A 108 16.99 -12.43 -13.79
N SER A 109 15.90 -11.94 -14.38
CA SER A 109 14.55 -11.98 -13.79
C SER A 109 14.08 -13.41 -13.52
N VAL A 110 14.34 -14.36 -14.43
CA VAL A 110 13.89 -15.76 -14.31
C VAL A 110 14.63 -16.50 -13.18
N PRO A 111 15.98 -16.50 -13.11
CA PRO A 111 16.70 -17.10 -11.98
C PRO A 111 16.37 -16.45 -10.62
N ASN A 112 16.16 -15.13 -10.56
CA ASN A 112 15.72 -14.47 -9.32
C ASN A 112 14.30 -14.89 -8.92
N THR A 113 13.39 -15.05 -9.88
CA THR A 113 12.03 -15.57 -9.62
C THR A 113 12.07 -17.01 -9.11
N ALA A 114 12.92 -17.86 -9.69
CA ALA A 114 13.16 -19.21 -9.21
C ALA A 114 13.69 -19.22 -7.77
N LEU A 115 14.63 -18.34 -7.42
CA LEU A 115 15.15 -18.19 -6.06
C LEU A 115 14.04 -17.81 -5.07
N ARG A 116 13.17 -16.85 -5.42
CA ARG A 116 12.00 -16.48 -4.59
C ARG A 116 11.05 -17.65 -4.39
N TYR A 117 10.75 -18.39 -5.46
CA TYR A 117 9.87 -19.56 -5.40
C TYR A 117 10.43 -20.65 -4.48
N ILE A 118 11.73 -20.95 -4.61
CA ILE A 118 12.44 -21.91 -3.75
C ILE A 118 12.40 -21.46 -2.29
N VAL A 119 12.80 -20.22 -1.99
CA VAL A 119 12.83 -19.69 -0.62
C VAL A 119 11.44 -19.70 0.03
N THR A 120 10.39 -19.49 -0.76
CA THR A 120 8.99 -19.53 -0.29
C THR A 120 8.53 -20.95 0.03
N ALA A 121 8.96 -21.94 -0.76
CA ALA A 121 8.58 -23.34 -0.58
C ALA A 121 9.34 -24.05 0.56
N LEU A 122 10.55 -23.59 0.90
CA LEU A 122 11.37 -24.23 1.93
C LEU A 122 10.69 -24.21 3.33
N PRO A 123 10.90 -25.25 4.16
CA PRO A 123 10.44 -25.28 5.54
C PRO A 123 10.96 -24.06 6.33
N ARG A 124 10.07 -23.37 7.05
CA ARG A 124 10.35 -22.09 7.72
C ARG A 124 10.07 -22.15 9.22
N PRO A 125 10.75 -21.33 10.05
CA PRO A 125 10.43 -21.20 11.47
C PRO A 125 9.01 -20.69 11.68
N GLN A 126 8.31 -21.24 12.68
CA GLN A 126 6.97 -20.78 13.08
C GLN A 126 7.08 -19.80 14.26
N ALA A 127 6.22 -18.76 14.26
CA ALA A 127 6.22 -17.76 15.31
C ALA A 127 5.89 -18.36 16.68
N GLY A 128 6.72 -18.08 17.68
CA GLY A 128 6.52 -18.57 19.06
C GLY A 128 6.91 -20.04 19.29
N GLN A 129 7.47 -20.74 18.30
CA GLN A 129 7.93 -22.12 18.43
C GLN A 129 9.43 -22.24 18.14
N ALA A 130 10.05 -23.30 18.69
CA ALA A 130 11.43 -23.63 18.35
C ALA A 130 11.50 -24.06 16.86
N PRO A 131 12.57 -23.70 16.13
CA PRO A 131 12.73 -24.10 14.73
C PRO A 131 12.76 -25.61 14.57
N SER A 132 12.01 -26.15 13.59
CA SER A 132 12.07 -27.57 13.28
C SER A 132 13.44 -27.95 12.69
N GLN A 133 13.75 -29.25 12.68
CA GLN A 133 15.00 -29.75 12.10
C GLN A 133 15.06 -29.45 10.59
N GLU A 134 13.94 -29.59 9.90
CA GLU A 134 13.78 -29.30 8.48
C GLU A 134 13.99 -27.81 8.20
N ALA A 135 13.41 -26.92 9.02
CA ALA A 135 13.61 -25.48 8.89
C ALA A 135 15.06 -25.08 9.16
N THR A 136 15.73 -25.72 10.11
CA THR A 136 17.14 -25.50 10.42
C THR A 136 18.06 -25.98 9.29
N MET A 137 17.76 -27.13 8.67
CA MET A 137 18.49 -27.64 7.51
C MET A 137 18.29 -26.77 6.27
N ALA A 138 17.05 -26.36 5.99
CA ALA A 138 16.74 -25.44 4.90
C ALA A 138 17.47 -24.10 5.08
N TYR A 139 17.42 -23.54 6.29
CA TYR A 139 18.14 -22.32 6.62
C TYR A 139 19.67 -22.50 6.49
N SER A 140 20.22 -23.65 6.87
CA SER A 140 21.65 -23.93 6.72
C SER A 140 22.11 -23.81 5.26
N ALA A 141 21.27 -24.24 4.30
CA ALA A 141 21.58 -24.09 2.87
C ALA A 141 21.49 -22.62 2.42
N VAL A 142 20.47 -21.89 2.88
CA VAL A 142 20.31 -20.45 2.63
C VAL A 142 21.49 -19.64 3.20
N SER A 143 21.87 -19.91 4.45
CA SER A 143 23.01 -19.30 5.15
C SER A 143 24.34 -19.61 4.46
N ARG A 144 24.55 -20.86 4.01
CA ARG A 144 25.78 -21.27 3.30
C ARG A 144 25.92 -20.63 1.92
N VAL A 145 24.81 -20.47 1.19
CA VAL A 145 24.85 -20.07 -0.22
C VAL A 145 24.33 -18.66 -0.44
N LEU A 146 23.06 -18.39 -0.17
CA LEU A 146 22.42 -17.12 -0.55
C LEU A 146 23.00 -15.93 0.21
N ILE A 147 23.26 -16.06 1.51
CA ILE A 147 23.78 -14.93 2.30
C ILE A 147 25.13 -14.44 1.76
N PRO A 148 26.17 -15.29 1.57
CA PRO A 148 27.41 -14.88 0.92
C PRO A 148 27.23 -14.38 -0.52
N ARG A 149 26.27 -14.93 -1.28
CA ARG A 149 26.00 -14.51 -2.66
C ARG A 149 25.33 -13.14 -2.72
N PHE A 150 24.54 -12.73 -1.73
CA PHE A 150 24.02 -11.36 -1.65
C PHE A 150 25.12 -10.34 -1.37
N THR A 151 25.96 -10.63 -0.37
CA THR A 151 26.87 -9.65 0.19
C THR A 151 28.15 -9.50 -0.62
N GLY A 152 28.71 -10.60 -1.13
CA GLY A 152 29.89 -10.61 -1.99
C GLY A 152 31.14 -9.92 -1.43
N PRO A 153 32.28 -10.03 -2.12
CA PRO A 153 32.58 -10.99 -3.17
C PRO A 153 32.89 -12.39 -2.59
N THR A 154 32.54 -13.46 -3.31
CA THR A 154 32.81 -14.85 -2.90
C THR A 154 33.82 -15.53 -3.83
N PRO A 155 34.76 -16.36 -3.33
CA PRO A 155 35.65 -17.14 -4.19
C PRO A 155 34.83 -18.10 -5.07
N SER A 156 35.06 -18.10 -6.38
CA SER A 156 34.42 -19.06 -7.28
C SER A 156 34.96 -20.48 -7.03
N PRO A 157 34.09 -21.49 -6.79
CA PRO A 157 34.53 -22.88 -6.68
C PRO A 157 34.76 -23.56 -8.04
N THR A 158 34.28 -22.97 -9.14
CA THR A 158 34.22 -23.61 -10.48
C THR A 158 35.00 -22.87 -11.56
N SER A 159 35.42 -21.62 -11.34
CA SER A 159 36.19 -20.83 -12.31
C SER A 159 37.67 -20.76 -11.91
N ARG A 160 38.55 -20.57 -12.89
CA ARG A 160 40.04 -20.56 -12.79
C ARG A 160 40.51 -19.97 -11.44
N ARG A 161 41.50 -20.62 -10.79
CA ARG A 161 42.09 -20.18 -9.50
C ARG A 161 42.19 -18.65 -9.43
N GLY A 162 41.39 -18.03 -8.55
CA GLY A 162 41.38 -16.58 -8.32
C GLY A 162 40.18 -15.81 -8.91
N SER A 163 39.22 -16.46 -9.59
CA SER A 163 38.00 -15.79 -10.06
C SER A 163 37.08 -15.41 -8.89
N ILE A 164 36.76 -14.13 -8.77
CA ILE A 164 35.87 -13.57 -7.75
C ILE A 164 34.45 -13.49 -8.33
N VAL A 165 33.47 -14.10 -7.65
CA VAL A 165 32.07 -13.95 -8.04
C VAL A 165 31.47 -12.76 -7.30
N LYS A 166 31.01 -11.78 -8.06
CA LYS A 166 30.37 -10.57 -7.57
C LYS A 166 29.09 -10.91 -6.78
N GLY A 167 28.82 -10.13 -5.73
CA GLY A 167 27.59 -10.21 -4.96
C GLY A 167 26.38 -9.75 -5.78
N MET A 168 25.21 -10.34 -5.54
CA MET A 168 23.96 -10.02 -6.24
C MET A 168 23.45 -8.60 -5.94
N LEU A 169 23.88 -8.00 -4.83
CA LEU A 169 23.52 -6.64 -4.43
C LEU A 169 24.57 -5.60 -4.85
N GLU A 170 25.69 -6.03 -5.41
CA GLU A 170 26.71 -5.11 -5.90
C GLU A 170 26.32 -4.51 -7.28
N LYS A 171 26.68 -3.26 -7.51
CA LYS A 171 26.37 -2.54 -8.76
C LYS A 171 27.07 -3.16 -9.96
N ASP A 172 26.36 -3.72 -10.93
CA ASP A 172 26.92 -4.13 -12.22
C ASP A 172 27.29 -2.91 -13.08
N SER A 173 28.43 -2.97 -13.78
CA SER A 173 28.92 -1.85 -14.61
C SER A 173 28.03 -1.59 -15.83
N SER A 174 27.32 -2.61 -16.31
CA SER A 174 26.47 -2.55 -17.51
C SER A 174 24.98 -2.52 -17.16
N LYS A 175 24.55 -3.34 -16.20
CA LYS A 175 23.13 -3.51 -15.82
C LYS A 175 22.72 -2.68 -14.60
N GLY A 176 23.66 -2.05 -13.89
CA GLY A 176 23.37 -1.32 -12.65
C GLY A 176 23.03 -2.27 -11.49
N PHE A 177 22.20 -1.82 -10.57
CA PHE A 177 21.73 -2.64 -9.45
C PHE A 177 20.49 -3.45 -9.84
N SER A 178 20.36 -4.67 -9.29
CA SER A 178 19.19 -5.53 -9.52
C SER A 178 18.11 -5.30 -8.45
N SER A 179 16.93 -4.85 -8.87
CA SER A 179 15.74 -4.82 -8.00
C SER A 179 15.26 -6.23 -7.64
N ASP A 180 15.40 -7.19 -8.56
CA ASP A 180 14.97 -8.56 -8.32
C ASP A 180 15.81 -9.24 -7.24
N ALA A 181 17.12 -8.98 -7.19
CA ALA A 181 17.99 -9.46 -6.12
C ALA A 181 17.58 -8.93 -4.74
N LEU A 182 17.07 -7.69 -4.67
CA LEU A 182 16.50 -7.12 -3.45
C LEU A 182 15.18 -7.81 -3.07
N ASP A 183 14.34 -8.19 -4.03
CA ASP A 183 13.12 -8.94 -3.77
C ASP A 183 13.43 -10.38 -3.28
N VAL A 184 14.49 -11.03 -3.78
CA VAL A 184 14.97 -12.31 -3.22
C VAL A 184 15.46 -12.11 -1.78
N LEU A 185 16.22 -11.05 -1.50
CA LEU A 185 16.66 -10.74 -0.13
C LEU A 185 15.48 -10.54 0.81
N ILE A 186 14.48 -9.73 0.43
CA ILE A 186 13.27 -9.48 1.22
C ILE A 186 12.55 -10.79 1.50
N GLN A 187 12.45 -11.68 0.52
CA GLN A 187 11.84 -13.00 0.69
C GLN A 187 12.63 -13.86 1.69
N VAL A 188 13.97 -13.86 1.62
CA VAL A 188 14.82 -14.59 2.56
C VAL A 188 14.65 -14.07 3.99
N VAL A 189 14.65 -12.74 4.18
CA VAL A 189 14.44 -12.13 5.51
C VAL A 189 13.04 -12.43 6.03
N THR A 190 12.02 -12.39 5.18
CA THR A 190 10.64 -12.68 5.58
C THR A 190 10.43 -14.15 5.98
N CYS A 191 11.05 -15.09 5.25
CA CYS A 191 10.92 -16.52 5.56
C CYS A 191 11.81 -16.96 6.73
N PHE A 192 13.04 -16.45 6.82
CA PHE A 192 14.09 -16.97 7.71
C PHE A 192 14.62 -15.95 8.72
N GLY A 193 14.04 -14.77 8.81
CA GLY A 193 14.48 -13.67 9.68
C GLY A 193 14.83 -14.07 11.12
N PRO A 194 14.01 -14.89 11.82
CA PRO A 194 14.33 -15.35 13.17
C PRO A 194 15.59 -16.21 13.29
N LEU A 195 16.09 -16.79 12.19
CA LEU A 195 17.28 -17.65 12.15
C LEU A 195 18.54 -16.91 11.67
N LEU A 196 18.41 -15.68 11.18
CA LEU A 196 19.54 -14.86 10.72
C LEU A 196 20.48 -14.56 11.89
N LYS A 197 21.77 -14.88 11.71
CA LYS A 197 22.81 -14.58 12.69
C LYS A 197 23.16 -13.10 12.66
N GLU A 198 23.65 -12.58 13.78
CA GLU A 198 24.04 -11.18 13.92
C GLU A 198 25.05 -10.73 12.83
N ALA A 199 26.04 -11.57 12.54
CA ALA A 199 27.03 -11.30 11.49
C ALA A 199 26.40 -11.24 10.08
N GLU A 200 25.38 -12.05 9.82
CA GLU A 200 24.67 -12.09 8.54
C GLU A 200 23.80 -10.83 8.38
N LEU A 201 23.04 -10.47 9.42
CA LEU A 201 22.27 -9.22 9.47
C LEU A 201 23.13 -7.99 9.21
N ASN A 202 24.31 -7.92 9.83
CA ASN A 202 25.26 -6.82 9.63
C ASN A 202 25.78 -6.76 8.19
N ALA A 203 26.15 -7.91 7.61
CA ALA A 203 26.66 -7.98 6.24
C ALA A 203 25.58 -7.60 5.21
N LEU A 204 24.34 -8.07 5.39
CA LEU A 204 23.19 -7.72 4.57
C LEU A 204 22.85 -6.23 4.68
N GLN A 205 22.78 -5.70 5.91
CA GLN A 205 22.56 -4.27 6.16
C GLN A 205 23.58 -3.41 5.42
N ASN A 206 24.88 -3.74 5.53
CA ASN A 206 25.93 -2.98 4.86
C ASN A 206 25.79 -3.04 3.33
N SER A 207 25.43 -4.20 2.79
CA SER A 207 25.24 -4.39 1.36
C SER A 207 24.07 -3.56 0.84
N VAL A 208 22.91 -3.61 1.52
CA VAL A 208 21.74 -2.81 1.14
C VAL A 208 22.00 -1.31 1.33
N MET A 209 22.69 -0.92 2.41
CA MET A 209 23.08 0.48 2.59
C MET A 209 24.04 0.97 1.51
N SER A 210 24.90 0.13 0.95
CA SER A 210 25.78 0.52 -0.16
C SER A 210 24.99 0.91 -1.43
N ILE A 211 23.78 0.36 -1.60
CA ILE A 211 22.85 0.72 -2.68
C ILE A 211 22.18 2.06 -2.35
N ILE A 212 21.65 2.20 -1.14
CA ILE A 212 20.99 3.45 -0.66
C ILE A 212 21.97 4.64 -0.69
N ASP A 213 23.23 4.39 -0.34
CA ASP A 213 24.29 5.40 -0.35
C ASP A 213 24.74 5.79 -1.76
N ASN A 214 24.28 5.09 -2.80
CA ASN A 214 24.67 5.34 -4.17
C ASN A 214 23.65 6.21 -4.89
N ASP A 215 24.04 7.43 -5.25
CA ASP A 215 23.18 8.39 -5.96
C ASP A 215 22.69 7.93 -7.34
N THR A 216 23.33 6.90 -7.91
CA THR A 216 22.96 6.32 -9.21
C THR A 216 22.09 5.07 -9.07
N ALA A 217 21.73 4.67 -7.84
CA ALA A 217 20.70 3.66 -7.63
C ALA A 217 19.35 4.25 -8.08
N GLY A 218 18.83 3.76 -9.21
CA GLY A 218 17.56 4.22 -9.77
C GLY A 218 16.40 4.08 -8.77
N THR A 219 15.34 4.86 -8.96
CA THR A 219 14.23 5.01 -8.01
C THR A 219 13.59 3.69 -7.58
N VAL A 220 13.36 2.77 -8.53
CA VAL A 220 12.80 1.43 -8.26
C VAL A 220 13.71 0.62 -7.32
N VAL A 221 15.02 0.60 -7.58
CA VAL A 221 16.01 -0.11 -6.77
C VAL A 221 16.09 0.51 -5.38
N THR A 222 16.15 1.84 -5.27
CA THR A 222 16.20 2.55 -3.98
C THR A 222 14.96 2.24 -3.14
N LYS A 223 13.76 2.22 -3.75
CA LYS A 223 12.52 1.84 -3.04
C LYS A 223 12.56 0.40 -2.55
N ARG A 224 13.06 -0.54 -3.35
CA ARG A 224 13.25 -1.94 -2.93
C ARG A 224 14.31 -2.07 -1.83
N ALA A 225 15.39 -1.29 -1.89
CA ALA A 225 16.44 -1.29 -0.86
C ALA A 225 15.92 -0.76 0.48
N LEU A 226 15.08 0.28 0.47
CA LEU A 226 14.38 0.77 1.67
C LEU A 226 13.43 -0.28 2.27
N ALA A 227 12.72 -1.03 1.42
CA ALA A 227 11.89 -2.16 1.86
C ALA A 227 12.75 -3.30 2.46
N ALA A 228 13.93 -3.58 1.89
CA ALA A 228 14.86 -4.57 2.43
C ALA A 228 15.42 -4.16 3.81
N ILE A 229 15.83 -2.90 4.00
CA ILE A 229 16.21 -2.38 5.33
C ILE A 229 15.05 -2.48 6.32
N SER A 230 13.84 -2.18 5.88
CA SER A 230 12.62 -2.27 6.69
C SER A 230 12.32 -3.69 7.17
N ALA A 231 12.58 -4.70 6.33
CA ALA A 231 12.47 -6.10 6.72
C ALA A 231 13.60 -6.51 7.68
N LEU A 232 14.85 -6.12 7.39
CA LEU A 232 16.02 -6.47 8.20
C LEU A 232 15.94 -5.94 9.63
N VAL A 233 15.47 -4.70 9.80
CA VAL A 233 15.49 -4.01 11.10
C VAL A 233 14.57 -4.63 12.14
N LEU A 234 13.56 -5.41 11.71
CA LEU A 234 12.70 -6.18 12.60
C LEU A 234 13.48 -7.24 13.38
N HIS A 235 14.60 -7.72 12.82
CA HIS A 235 15.42 -8.79 13.37
C HIS A 235 16.69 -8.31 14.07
N PHE A 236 16.98 -7.01 14.08
CA PHE A 236 18.17 -6.47 14.73
C PHE A 236 18.10 -6.61 16.25
N SER A 237 19.22 -6.91 16.90
CA SER A 237 19.35 -6.69 18.35
C SER A 237 19.30 -5.19 18.67
N ASP A 238 18.99 -4.83 19.91
CA ASP A 238 19.01 -3.42 20.33
C ASP A 238 20.40 -2.79 20.15
N THR A 239 21.46 -3.59 20.34
CA THR A 239 22.85 -3.20 20.07
C THR A 239 23.06 -2.88 18.58
N GLN A 240 22.65 -3.76 17.68
CA GLN A 240 22.76 -3.54 16.23
C GLN A 240 21.98 -2.31 15.79
N LEU A 241 20.75 -2.14 16.31
CA LEU A 241 19.92 -0.99 15.99
C LEU A 241 20.56 0.33 16.42
N SER A 242 21.19 0.34 17.60
CA SER A 242 21.94 1.48 18.11
C SER A 242 23.17 1.82 17.27
N LEU A 243 23.93 0.80 16.85
CA LEU A 243 25.07 0.97 15.93
C LEU A 243 24.62 1.48 14.55
N PHE A 244 23.51 0.95 14.04
CA PHE A 244 22.93 1.38 12.78
C PHE A 244 22.46 2.84 12.82
N ALA A 245 21.74 3.24 13.87
CA ALA A 245 21.34 4.63 14.09
C ALA A 245 22.56 5.57 14.21
N SER A 246 23.61 5.14 14.92
CA SER A 246 24.85 5.90 15.05
C SER A 246 25.57 6.05 13.71
N SER A 247 25.59 5.01 12.88
CA SER A 247 26.12 5.04 11.51
C SER A 247 25.35 6.01 10.61
N LEU A 248 24.01 6.01 10.67
CA LEU A 248 23.18 6.99 9.94
C LEU A 248 23.53 8.42 10.37
N ALA A 249 23.63 8.69 11.68
CA ALA A 249 24.02 10.00 12.20
C ALA A 249 25.43 10.43 11.75
N GLN A 250 26.36 9.48 11.61
CA GLN A 250 27.70 9.75 11.08
C GLN A 250 27.66 10.09 9.58
N LYS A 251 26.86 9.37 8.79
CA LYS A 251 26.69 9.63 7.35
C LYS A 251 26.09 11.02 7.10
N PHE A 252 25.11 11.44 7.91
CA PHE A 252 24.56 12.81 7.84
C PHE A 252 25.60 13.91 8.11
N LYS A 253 26.66 13.61 8.86
CA LYS A 253 27.75 14.55 9.16
C LYS A 253 28.85 14.56 8.10
N SER A 254 28.75 13.75 7.05
CA SER A 254 29.77 13.69 5.99
C SER A 254 29.84 15.03 5.24
N PRO A 255 31.04 15.62 5.07
CA PRO A 255 31.21 16.90 4.35
C PRO A 255 30.95 16.79 2.84
N HIS A 256 30.88 15.56 2.30
CA HIS A 256 30.65 15.27 0.88
C HIS A 256 29.24 14.71 0.62
N LEU A 257 28.30 14.89 1.56
CA LEU A 257 26.93 14.40 1.43
C LEU A 257 26.18 15.16 0.33
N THR A 258 25.83 14.47 -0.75
CA THR A 258 25.04 15.04 -1.85
C THR A 258 23.57 15.22 -1.46
N THR A 259 22.82 16.01 -2.22
CA THR A 259 21.38 16.19 -1.98
C THR A 259 20.59 14.89 -2.17
N VAL A 260 20.97 14.07 -3.15
CA VAL A 260 20.34 12.78 -3.44
C VAL A 260 20.61 11.79 -2.31
N HIS A 261 21.88 11.63 -1.90
CA HIS A 261 22.25 10.78 -0.77
C HIS A 261 21.57 11.23 0.52
N ARG A 262 21.48 12.55 0.77
CA ARG A 262 20.75 13.09 1.92
C ARG A 262 19.27 12.68 1.92
N ARG A 263 18.59 12.73 0.78
CA ARG A 263 17.19 12.27 0.64
C ARG A 263 17.07 10.78 0.92
N HIS A 264 17.96 9.96 0.38
CA HIS A 264 17.98 8.52 0.64
C HIS A 264 18.18 8.19 2.13
N LEU A 265 19.08 8.90 2.82
CA LEU A 265 19.27 8.72 4.27
C LEU A 265 18.03 9.13 5.08
N ILE A 266 17.34 10.21 4.67
CA ILE A 266 16.08 10.65 5.29
C ILE A 266 14.99 9.59 5.09
N ALA A 267 14.83 9.10 3.85
CA ALA A 267 13.91 8.01 3.53
C ALA A 267 14.22 6.72 4.31
N THR A 268 15.50 6.43 4.55
CA THR A 268 15.94 5.30 5.39
C THR A 268 15.49 5.48 6.84
N VAL A 269 15.71 6.66 7.44
CA VAL A 269 15.24 6.97 8.80
C VAL A 269 13.72 6.83 8.89
N GLY A 270 12.98 7.35 7.91
CA GLY A 270 11.52 7.23 7.86
C GLY A 270 11.03 5.78 7.75
N SER A 271 11.64 5.00 6.86
CA SER A 271 11.28 3.60 6.61
C SER A 271 11.53 2.71 7.82
N VAL A 272 12.66 2.93 8.51
CA VAL A 272 13.01 2.21 9.74
C VAL A 272 12.10 2.61 10.90
N ALA A 273 11.82 3.90 11.07
CA ALA A 273 10.91 4.39 12.09
C ALA A 273 9.48 3.85 11.92
N LYS A 274 9.03 3.66 10.67
CA LYS A 274 7.74 3.03 10.35
C LYS A 274 7.71 1.55 10.69
N SER A 275 8.80 0.84 10.42
CA SER A 275 8.85 -0.62 10.51
C SER A 275 9.10 -1.12 11.94
N ALA A 276 9.92 -0.41 12.71
CA ALA A 276 10.25 -0.78 14.09
C ALA A 276 10.07 0.40 15.07
N PRO A 277 8.86 0.99 15.20
CA PRO A 277 8.66 2.24 15.95
C PRO A 277 9.05 2.13 17.42
N ALA A 278 8.73 1.01 18.07
CA ALA A 278 9.06 0.80 19.48
C ALA A 278 10.57 0.69 19.73
N LYS A 279 11.30 -0.03 18.85
CA LYS A 279 12.74 -0.25 18.99
C LYS A 279 13.56 0.95 18.51
N PHE A 280 13.11 1.63 17.46
CA PHE A 280 13.84 2.74 16.85
C PHE A 280 13.54 4.10 17.50
N GLY A 281 12.38 4.24 18.16
CA GLY A 281 11.97 5.46 18.84
C GLY A 281 13.04 6.11 19.73
N PRO A 282 13.74 5.35 20.61
CA PRO A 282 14.83 5.88 21.45
C PRO A 282 16.00 6.51 20.68
N HIS A 283 16.19 6.17 19.40
CA HIS A 283 17.28 6.68 18.57
C HIS A 283 16.91 7.93 17.77
N LEU A 284 15.62 8.28 17.68
CA LEU A 284 15.18 9.44 16.90
C LEU A 284 15.76 10.78 17.38
N PRO A 285 15.88 11.07 18.69
CA PRO A 285 16.44 12.35 19.12
C PRO A 285 17.84 12.67 18.57
N SER A 286 18.64 11.64 18.23
CA SER A 286 19.97 11.84 17.64
C SER A 286 19.96 12.02 16.12
N LEU A 287 18.88 11.63 15.43
CA LEU A 287 18.74 11.66 13.97
C LEU A 287 17.85 12.80 13.47
N VAL A 288 16.82 13.16 14.26
CA VAL A 288 15.84 14.20 13.98
C VAL A 288 16.46 15.56 13.58
N PRO A 289 17.53 16.06 14.23
CA PRO A 289 18.14 17.33 13.84
C PRO A 289 18.63 17.36 12.38
N PHE A 290 19.14 16.24 11.86
CA PHE A 290 19.63 16.16 10.48
C PHE A 290 18.49 16.15 9.46
N VAL A 291 17.36 15.54 9.82
CA VAL A 291 16.17 15.54 8.95
C VAL A 291 15.56 16.94 8.90
N PHE A 292 15.48 17.64 10.03
CA PHE A 292 15.00 19.03 10.05
C PHE A 292 15.97 20.02 9.39
N SER A 293 17.29 19.82 9.49
CA SER A 293 18.25 20.73 8.85
C SER A 293 18.16 20.69 7.33
N ALA A 294 17.88 19.51 6.75
CA ALA A 294 17.64 19.35 5.31
C ALA A 294 16.42 20.14 4.81
N VAL A 295 15.43 20.34 5.68
CA VAL A 295 14.20 21.10 5.41
C VAL A 295 14.45 22.60 5.57
N GLY A 296 15.40 23.00 6.43
CA GLY A 296 15.84 24.38 6.63
C GLY A 296 16.82 24.92 5.57
N GLU A 297 17.67 24.07 4.98
CA GLU A 297 18.67 24.48 3.98
C GLU A 297 18.05 25.00 2.66
N ASN A 298 16.85 24.55 2.29
CA ASN A 298 16.13 25.09 1.13
C ASN A 298 15.62 26.54 1.32
N LYS A 299 15.77 27.13 2.52
CA LYS A 299 15.42 28.55 2.79
C LYS A 299 16.63 29.48 2.94
N LEU A 300 17.87 28.98 2.87
CA LEU A 300 19.07 29.78 3.16
C LEU A 300 19.97 30.06 1.94
N ALA A 301 19.66 29.56 0.76
CA ALA A 301 20.46 29.79 -0.45
C ALA A 301 19.97 30.97 -1.33
N GLN A 302 18.94 31.72 -0.94
CA GLN A 302 18.39 32.79 -1.79
C GLN A 302 18.21 34.19 -1.16
N ASN A 303 18.60 34.47 0.08
CA ASN A 303 18.59 35.85 0.57
C ASN A 303 19.75 36.10 1.54
N GLY A 304 20.59 37.08 1.22
CA GLY A 304 21.73 37.50 2.04
C GLY A 304 21.35 38.21 3.34
N GLY A 305 22.22 38.06 4.35
CA GLY A 305 22.50 39.06 5.39
C GLY A 305 21.58 39.19 6.62
N PHE A 306 21.89 38.42 7.70
CA PHE A 306 21.79 38.66 9.17
C PHE A 306 20.55 39.35 9.83
N PRO A 307 20.29 39.19 11.17
CA PRO A 307 21.01 38.42 12.19
C PRO A 307 20.14 37.44 13.02
N SER A 308 20.84 36.50 13.67
CA SER A 308 20.34 35.64 14.73
C SER A 308 19.49 36.40 15.77
N ARG A 309 18.27 35.92 16.03
CA ARG A 309 17.58 36.18 17.30
C ARG A 309 17.03 34.90 17.89
N ASN A 310 17.62 34.56 19.04
CA ASN A 310 17.13 33.62 20.04
C ASN A 310 15.61 33.77 20.23
N ILE A 311 14.86 32.70 20.03
CA ILE A 311 13.48 32.58 20.51
C ILE A 311 13.50 31.65 21.72
N PHE A 312 13.95 32.19 22.85
CA PHE A 312 13.51 31.78 24.18
C PHE A 312 13.63 33.00 25.08
N ASN A 313 12.49 33.57 25.44
CA ASN A 313 12.32 34.34 26.66
C ASN A 313 10.86 34.20 27.10
N LEU A 314 10.67 33.35 28.11
CA LEU A 314 9.48 33.34 28.97
C LEU A 314 9.62 34.52 29.94
N HIS A 315 8.56 35.29 30.12
CA HIS A 315 8.41 36.15 31.30
C HIS A 315 7.26 35.60 32.15
N PRO A 316 7.48 35.30 33.45
CA PRO A 316 6.43 34.95 34.39
C PRO A 316 5.90 36.23 35.03
N ASP A 317 4.58 36.42 35.05
CA ASP A 317 3.85 37.21 36.04
C ASP A 317 2.34 37.11 35.73
N ASP A 318 1.62 36.27 36.47
CA ASP A 318 0.38 36.74 37.09
C ASP A 318 0.07 35.90 38.34
N GLN A 319 -0.01 36.58 39.47
CA GLN A 319 -0.22 36.02 40.80
C GLN A 319 -1.72 35.82 41.06
N GLY A 320 -2.04 34.76 41.80
CA GLY A 320 -3.42 34.29 41.99
C GLY A 320 -4.38 35.28 42.66
N THR A 321 -5.68 34.96 42.56
CA THR A 321 -6.67 35.46 43.50
C THR A 321 -7.79 34.45 43.76
N ARG A 322 -7.85 34.08 45.06
CA ARG A 322 -8.93 33.56 45.90
C ARG A 322 -10.30 33.20 45.31
N ILE A 323 -10.71 31.99 45.67
CA ILE A 323 -12.06 31.44 45.75
C ILE A 323 -12.87 32.13 46.87
N VAL A 324 -14.11 32.55 46.56
CA VAL A 324 -15.20 32.77 47.53
C VAL A 324 -16.51 32.22 46.94
N PRO A 325 -17.32 31.44 47.69
CA PRO A 325 -18.54 30.81 47.17
C PRO A 325 -19.80 31.59 47.55
N VAL A 326 -20.75 31.78 46.62
CA VAL A 326 -22.18 31.96 46.94
C VAL A 326 -23.05 31.36 45.83
N SER A 327 -24.17 30.81 46.27
CA SER A 327 -25.09 29.86 45.66
C SER A 327 -26.25 30.47 44.84
N HIS A 328 -26.83 29.57 44.04
CA HIS A 328 -28.18 29.53 43.44
C HIS A 328 -28.51 30.40 42.21
N GLY A 329 -28.76 29.70 41.09
CA GLY A 329 -29.92 29.99 40.25
C GLY A 329 -29.79 29.82 38.73
N SER A 330 -29.98 28.59 38.24
CA SER A 330 -30.71 28.26 36.99
C SER A 330 -30.22 28.82 35.64
N ALA A 331 -29.37 28.05 34.94
CA ALA A 331 -29.51 27.66 33.51
C ALA A 331 -28.14 27.10 33.04
N LEU A 332 -27.95 25.78 33.11
CA LEU A 332 -26.74 25.14 32.62
C LEU A 332 -26.98 24.59 31.21
N ALA A 333 -26.25 25.20 30.27
CA ALA A 333 -25.76 24.53 29.08
C ALA A 333 -25.26 23.14 29.47
N GLN A 334 -25.75 22.08 28.82
CA GLN A 334 -25.22 20.75 29.04
C GLN A 334 -23.81 20.68 28.44
N GLU A 335 -22.84 20.75 29.36
CA GLU A 335 -21.49 20.27 29.21
C GLU A 335 -21.49 18.91 28.48
N LEU A 336 -20.61 18.80 27.49
CA LEU A 336 -20.19 17.53 26.93
C LEU A 336 -19.58 16.69 28.07
N VAL A 337 -20.39 15.76 28.57
CA VAL A 337 -20.03 14.82 29.64
C VAL A 337 -18.72 14.10 29.30
N GLU A 338 -17.74 14.16 30.20
CA GLU A 338 -16.58 13.25 30.23
C GLU A 338 -17.06 11.80 30.14
N ARG A 339 -16.83 11.14 29.00
CA ARG A 339 -17.29 9.76 28.80
C ARG A 339 -16.35 8.77 29.49
N ASN A 340 -16.96 8.08 30.45
CA ASN A 340 -16.51 6.88 31.16
C ASN A 340 -15.55 5.95 30.37
N VAL A 341 -14.57 5.44 31.11
CA VAL A 341 -13.43 4.59 30.71
C VAL A 341 -13.81 3.15 30.26
N GLY A 342 -15.08 2.88 29.93
CA GLY A 342 -15.57 1.51 29.70
C GLY A 342 -16.46 1.36 28.47
N ALA A 343 -15.87 1.39 27.27
CA ALA A 343 -16.38 0.75 26.04
C ALA A 343 -15.42 1.06 24.87
N ARG A 344 -14.30 0.31 24.78
CA ARG A 344 -13.28 0.50 23.73
C ARG A 344 -13.24 -0.73 22.84
N CYS A 345 -13.86 -0.62 21.65
CA CYS A 345 -14.06 -1.67 20.64
C CYS A 345 -14.95 -2.84 21.09
N GLY A 346 -15.98 -3.16 20.29
CA GLY A 346 -16.99 -4.18 20.60
C GLY A 346 -16.44 -5.60 20.59
N LEU A 347 -17.08 -6.44 21.39
CA LEU A 347 -16.78 -7.84 21.67
C LEU A 347 -16.65 -8.71 20.41
N GLU A 348 -15.56 -9.49 20.39
CA GLU A 348 -15.34 -10.74 19.65
C GLU A 348 -14.99 -10.73 18.15
N PHE A 349 -15.10 -9.64 17.36
CA PHE A 349 -14.88 -9.75 15.90
C PHE A 349 -14.02 -8.67 15.21
N GLY A 350 -13.10 -8.02 15.93
CA GLY A 350 -12.08 -7.16 15.30
C GLY A 350 -10.86 -6.92 16.19
N LYS A 351 -9.65 -7.15 15.66
CA LYS A 351 -8.39 -6.83 16.35
C LYS A 351 -7.90 -5.44 15.93
N CYS A 352 -8.15 -4.44 16.77
CA CYS A 352 -7.45 -3.16 16.70
C CYS A 352 -6.58 -3.01 17.97
N PRO A 353 -5.33 -2.51 17.85
CA PRO A 353 -4.51 -2.15 19.01
C PRO A 353 -5.27 -1.19 19.95
N GLN A 354 -5.11 -1.34 21.27
CA GLN A 354 -5.86 -0.62 22.32
C GLN A 354 -5.84 0.92 22.19
N ASP A 355 -4.85 1.44 21.46
CA ASP A 355 -4.55 2.85 21.22
C ASP A 355 -5.06 3.39 19.87
N LYS A 356 -5.50 2.54 18.93
CA LYS A 356 -5.96 2.94 17.58
C LYS A 356 -7.44 2.72 17.30
N CYS A 357 -8.14 2.04 18.20
CA CYS A 357 -9.58 1.79 18.14
C CYS A 357 -10.47 3.06 18.11
N CYS A 358 -9.94 4.20 18.56
CA CYS A 358 -10.72 5.39 18.90
C CYS A 358 -10.30 6.66 18.14
N SER A 359 -9.45 6.57 17.12
CA SER A 359 -9.18 7.77 16.30
C SER A 359 -10.40 8.01 15.41
N THR A 360 -11.06 9.15 15.58
CA THR A 360 -12.18 9.59 14.76
C THR A 360 -11.65 10.20 13.47
N ALA A 361 -12.48 10.26 12.44
CA ALA A 361 -12.26 11.19 11.33
C ALA A 361 -12.10 12.61 11.90
N GLY A 362 -11.12 13.37 11.42
CA GLY A 362 -10.95 14.77 11.83
C GLY A 362 -11.92 15.67 11.07
N GLY A 363 -12.62 16.59 11.74
CA GLY A 363 -13.50 17.55 11.07
C GLY A 363 -14.75 17.89 11.88
N PRO A 364 -15.57 18.86 11.42
CA PRO A 364 -16.83 19.20 12.07
C PRO A 364 -17.78 18.00 12.16
N PRO A 365 -18.52 17.83 13.27
CA PRO A 365 -19.50 16.77 13.38
C PRO A 365 -20.67 17.00 12.41
N THR A 366 -21.32 15.92 11.99
CA THR A 366 -22.45 15.96 11.05
C THR A 366 -23.82 15.90 11.74
N ASP A 367 -23.85 15.86 13.07
CA ASP A 367 -25.05 15.67 13.89
C ASP A 367 -26.08 16.77 13.73
N GLN A 368 -25.64 17.99 13.39
CA GLN A 368 -26.49 19.17 13.15
C GLN A 368 -26.97 19.30 11.70
N ILE A 369 -26.51 18.45 10.79
CA ILE A 369 -26.94 18.48 9.38
C ILE A 369 -28.36 17.91 9.28
N PRO A 370 -29.29 18.61 8.60
CA PRO A 370 -30.67 18.14 8.44
C PRO A 370 -30.77 16.72 7.84
N ARG A 371 -31.64 15.90 8.43
CA ARG A 371 -31.89 14.50 8.02
C ARG A 371 -33.16 14.38 7.18
N THR A 372 -33.30 15.29 6.21
CA THR A 372 -34.49 15.36 5.34
C THR A 372 -34.64 14.09 4.53
N MET A 373 -35.76 13.39 4.71
CA MET A 373 -36.13 12.21 3.94
C MET A 373 -36.75 12.64 2.63
N SER A 374 -36.08 12.34 1.51
CA SER A 374 -36.50 12.77 0.17
C SER A 374 -36.61 11.56 -0.76
N GLY A 375 -37.40 11.69 -1.83
CA GLY A 375 -37.57 10.61 -2.81
C GLY A 375 -38.61 9.56 -2.41
N GLY A 376 -38.80 8.57 -3.29
CA GLY A 376 -39.77 7.49 -3.11
C GLY A 376 -39.22 6.24 -2.44
N VAL A 377 -37.89 6.15 -2.28
CA VAL A 377 -37.24 4.99 -1.65
C VAL A 377 -37.41 5.06 -0.13
N PRO A 378 -37.85 3.97 0.53
CA PRO A 378 -38.11 4.01 1.96
C PRO A 378 -36.83 4.19 2.78
N TYR A 379 -36.91 5.00 3.83
CA TYR A 379 -35.91 5.07 4.90
C TYR A 379 -36.25 4.03 6.00
N GLY A 380 -35.34 3.87 6.97
CA GLY A 380 -35.65 3.15 8.20
C GLY A 380 -36.99 3.62 8.82
N PRO A 381 -37.79 2.74 9.44
CA PRO A 381 -37.43 1.41 9.93
C PRO A 381 -37.73 0.26 8.95
N ARG A 382 -37.70 0.50 7.63
CA ARG A 382 -37.85 -0.57 6.63
C ARG A 382 -36.50 -1.00 6.08
N PHE A 383 -36.36 -2.30 5.85
CA PHE A 383 -35.28 -2.86 5.06
C PHE A 383 -35.63 -2.87 3.57
N ILE A 384 -34.60 -2.74 2.75
CA ILE A 384 -34.67 -2.97 1.31
C ILE A 384 -33.81 -4.19 1.00
N ARG A 385 -34.44 -5.27 0.52
CA ARG A 385 -33.76 -6.55 0.22
C ARG A 385 -33.54 -6.80 -1.27
N SER A 386 -34.41 -6.23 -2.10
CA SER A 386 -34.39 -6.44 -3.55
C SER A 386 -34.53 -5.10 -4.27
N CYS A 387 -33.99 -5.07 -5.47
CA CYS A 387 -34.20 -4.00 -6.43
C CYS A 387 -35.68 -3.96 -6.89
N THR A 388 -36.09 -2.86 -7.53
CA THR A 388 -37.47 -2.66 -7.99
C THR A 388 -37.58 -2.47 -9.50
N LEU A 389 -36.50 -2.03 -10.17
CA LEU A 389 -36.48 -1.85 -11.62
C LEU A 389 -36.20 -3.17 -12.35
N PRO A 390 -37.12 -3.68 -13.18
CA PRO A 390 -36.94 -4.93 -13.91
C PRO A 390 -35.67 -5.00 -14.77
N GLY A 391 -35.10 -6.20 -14.92
CA GLY A 391 -33.91 -6.44 -15.75
C GLY A 391 -32.64 -5.78 -15.23
N THR A 392 -32.61 -5.39 -13.95
CA THR A 392 -31.43 -4.79 -13.30
C THR A 392 -30.88 -5.67 -12.18
N ILE A 393 -29.56 -5.67 -12.02
CA ILE A 393 -28.87 -6.31 -10.91
C ILE A 393 -27.92 -5.29 -10.28
N ALA A 394 -28.06 -5.08 -8.97
CA ALA A 394 -27.12 -4.31 -8.19
C ALA A 394 -26.09 -5.25 -7.55
N LEU A 395 -24.90 -5.32 -8.14
CA LEU A 395 -23.73 -5.91 -7.47
C LEU A 395 -23.26 -4.92 -6.41
N THR A 396 -23.03 -5.41 -5.20
CA THR A 396 -22.61 -4.57 -4.07
C THR A 396 -21.43 -5.17 -3.34
N PHE A 397 -20.51 -4.30 -2.91
CA PHE A 397 -19.26 -4.70 -2.26
C PHE A 397 -19.11 -4.03 -0.90
N ASP A 398 -18.95 -4.84 0.14
CA ASP A 398 -18.84 -4.40 1.53
C ASP A 398 -17.38 -4.36 2.01
N ASP A 399 -17.16 -3.71 3.16
CA ASP A 399 -15.90 -3.60 3.92
C ASP A 399 -14.76 -2.78 3.33
N GLY A 400 -14.72 -2.61 2.01
CA GLY A 400 -13.69 -1.85 1.31
C GLY A 400 -13.63 -0.36 1.63
N PRO A 401 -12.67 0.38 1.05
CA PRO A 401 -11.65 -0.09 0.12
C PRO A 401 -10.49 -0.82 0.82
N LYS A 402 -9.74 -1.66 0.08
CA LYS A 402 -8.53 -2.38 0.54
C LYS A 402 -7.57 -2.64 -0.65
N GLU A 403 -6.63 -3.60 -0.55
CA GLU A 403 -5.60 -3.83 -1.59
C GLU A 403 -6.16 -4.20 -2.98
N TYR A 404 -7.30 -4.89 -3.07
CA TYR A 404 -7.86 -5.36 -4.34
C TYR A 404 -8.84 -4.39 -5.00
N THR A 405 -9.32 -3.37 -4.28
CA THR A 405 -10.36 -2.45 -4.77
C THR A 405 -9.96 -1.69 -6.03
N GLN A 406 -8.67 -1.38 -6.21
CA GLN A 406 -8.17 -0.75 -7.43
C GLN A 406 -8.38 -1.66 -8.65
N ASP A 407 -8.02 -2.94 -8.53
CA ASP A 407 -8.18 -3.92 -9.60
C ASP A 407 -9.67 -4.17 -9.91
N LEU A 408 -10.53 -4.16 -8.87
CA LEU A 408 -11.97 -4.23 -9.04
C LEU A 408 -12.50 -3.04 -9.85
N LEU A 409 -12.08 -1.82 -9.56
CA LEU A 409 -12.49 -0.65 -10.33
C LEU A 409 -11.99 -0.71 -11.79
N ASP A 410 -10.79 -1.22 -12.02
CA ASP A 410 -10.25 -1.44 -13.37
C ASP A 410 -11.06 -2.50 -14.14
N LEU A 411 -11.48 -3.58 -13.46
CA LEU A 411 -12.36 -4.60 -14.02
C LEU A 411 -13.75 -4.04 -14.34
N LEU A 412 -14.34 -3.23 -13.45
CA LEU A 412 -15.65 -2.63 -13.67
C LEU A 412 -15.65 -1.64 -14.84
N ASP A 413 -14.58 -0.87 -15.01
CA ASP A 413 -14.39 0.01 -16.18
C ASP A 413 -14.34 -0.81 -17.49
N LYS A 414 -13.67 -1.98 -17.50
CA LYS A 414 -13.62 -2.89 -18.66
C LYS A 414 -15.00 -3.40 -19.08
N TYR A 415 -15.90 -3.62 -18.13
CA TYR A 415 -17.26 -4.11 -18.39
C TYR A 415 -18.32 -2.99 -18.48
N GLU A 416 -17.90 -1.72 -18.37
CA GLU A 416 -18.79 -0.55 -18.28
C GLU A 416 -19.88 -0.67 -17.20
N ALA A 417 -19.61 -1.45 -16.15
CA ALA A 417 -20.57 -1.78 -15.11
C ALA A 417 -20.58 -0.74 -13.98
N LYS A 418 -21.76 -0.46 -13.41
CA LYS A 418 -21.90 0.36 -12.20
C LYS A 418 -22.38 -0.51 -11.03
N VAL A 419 -21.85 -0.22 -9.84
CA VAL A 419 -22.03 -1.02 -8.63
C VAL A 419 -22.13 -0.10 -7.41
N THR A 420 -22.46 -0.64 -6.26
CA THR A 420 -22.48 0.11 -4.98
C THR A 420 -21.43 -0.42 -4.01
N PHE A 421 -20.60 0.48 -3.48
CA PHE A 421 -19.61 0.17 -2.43
C PHE A 421 -20.13 0.61 -1.07
N PHE A 422 -20.30 -0.32 -0.13
CA PHE A 422 -20.61 -0.02 1.27
C PHE A 422 -19.30 0.10 2.06
N VAL A 423 -18.88 1.33 2.28
CA VAL A 423 -17.53 1.66 2.79
C VAL A 423 -17.51 1.75 4.31
N THR A 424 -16.64 0.96 4.94
CA THR A 424 -16.32 1.09 6.36
C THR A 424 -15.30 2.20 6.60
N GLY A 425 -15.37 2.89 7.74
CA GLY A 425 -14.47 4.01 8.07
C GLY A 425 -13.05 3.61 8.47
N ASN A 426 -12.92 2.65 9.38
CA ASN A 426 -11.66 2.06 9.84
C ASN A 426 -11.94 0.62 10.30
N ASN A 427 -11.78 -0.33 9.37
CA ASN A 427 -12.00 -1.76 9.57
C ASN A 427 -10.78 -2.56 9.06
N ASN A 428 -10.66 -3.84 9.40
CA ASN A 428 -9.71 -4.78 8.80
C ASN A 428 -8.25 -4.29 8.80
N ALA A 429 -7.86 -3.55 9.83
CA ALA A 429 -6.55 -2.91 9.97
C ALA A 429 -6.13 -1.99 8.80
N LYS A 430 -7.09 -1.55 7.96
CA LYS A 430 -6.82 -0.68 6.81
C LYS A 430 -6.49 0.76 7.22
N GLY A 431 -6.76 1.16 8.47
CA GLY A 431 -6.67 2.55 8.91
C GLY A 431 -7.90 3.36 8.49
N GLN A 432 -7.91 4.66 8.82
CA GLN A 432 -9.06 5.51 8.50
C GLN A 432 -9.08 5.85 7.00
N ILE A 433 -10.27 5.82 6.40
CA ILE A 433 -10.47 6.12 4.98
C ILE A 433 -10.12 7.56 4.56
N ASP A 434 -10.16 8.51 5.49
CA ASP A 434 -9.82 9.93 5.25
C ASP A 434 -8.44 10.32 5.78
N SER A 435 -7.64 9.37 6.26
CA SER A 435 -6.27 9.63 6.70
C SER A 435 -5.37 10.04 5.53
N PRO A 436 -4.66 11.20 5.63
CA PRO A 436 -3.71 11.63 4.61
C PRO A 436 -2.64 10.56 4.33
N GLY A 437 -2.33 10.35 3.05
CA GLY A 437 -1.30 9.39 2.62
C GLY A 437 -1.78 7.94 2.53
N MET A 438 -3.04 7.65 2.88
CA MET A 438 -3.68 6.37 2.57
C MET A 438 -4.34 6.43 1.19
N PRO A 439 -4.33 5.34 0.40
CA PRO A 439 -4.90 5.36 -0.96
C PRO A 439 -6.44 5.36 -0.98
N TRP A 440 -7.09 5.20 0.18
CA TRP A 440 -8.53 5.04 0.31
C TRP A 440 -9.31 6.25 -0.20
N ALA A 441 -8.89 7.47 0.15
CA ALA A 441 -9.58 8.69 -0.29
C ALA A 441 -9.60 8.82 -1.82
N SER A 442 -8.48 8.51 -2.50
CA SER A 442 -8.42 8.53 -3.96
C SER A 442 -9.27 7.43 -4.61
N LEU A 443 -9.32 6.24 -4.00
CA LEU A 443 -10.17 5.14 -4.49
C LEU A 443 -11.66 5.47 -4.33
N ILE A 444 -12.07 6.01 -3.18
CA ILE A 444 -13.45 6.44 -2.92
C ILE A 444 -13.85 7.58 -3.86
N GLN A 445 -12.95 8.55 -4.12
CA GLN A 445 -13.18 9.58 -5.14
C GLN A 445 -13.32 8.99 -6.54
N ARG A 446 -12.53 7.94 -6.88
CA ARG A 446 -12.65 7.23 -8.15
C ARG A 446 -13.99 6.51 -8.25
N MET A 447 -14.44 5.79 -7.21
CA MET A 447 -15.76 5.16 -7.17
C MET A 447 -16.85 6.17 -7.57
N TYR A 448 -16.87 7.32 -6.88
CA TYR A 448 -17.84 8.38 -7.13
C TYR A 448 -17.73 8.97 -8.55
N ARG A 449 -16.53 9.31 -9.01
CA ARG A 449 -16.31 9.91 -10.35
C ARG A 449 -16.58 8.96 -11.51
N SER A 450 -16.33 7.67 -11.32
CA SER A 450 -16.66 6.63 -12.30
C SER A 450 -18.15 6.25 -12.28
N GLY A 451 -18.98 6.92 -11.48
CA GLY A 451 -20.44 6.71 -11.46
C GLY A 451 -20.90 5.52 -10.63
N HIS A 452 -20.02 4.94 -9.81
CA HIS A 452 -20.44 3.98 -8.78
C HIS A 452 -21.09 4.72 -7.61
N GLN A 453 -21.97 4.04 -6.90
CA GLN A 453 -22.54 4.58 -5.67
C GLN A 453 -21.64 4.23 -4.49
N VAL A 454 -21.42 5.22 -3.62
CA VAL A 454 -20.70 5.05 -2.35
C VAL A 454 -21.72 5.17 -1.22
N ALA A 455 -21.80 4.15 -0.38
CA ALA A 455 -22.74 4.03 0.73
C ALA A 455 -21.99 3.77 2.05
N SER A 456 -22.66 3.99 3.18
CA SER A 456 -22.06 3.79 4.51
C SER A 456 -22.12 2.32 4.93
N HIS A 457 -21.02 1.82 5.50
CA HIS A 457 -21.00 0.53 6.21
C HIS A 457 -20.52 0.66 7.65
N THR A 458 -20.87 1.78 8.31
CA THR A 458 -20.43 2.16 9.66
C THR A 458 -18.93 2.48 9.76
N TRP A 459 -18.50 2.96 10.93
CA TRP A 459 -17.10 3.30 11.16
C TRP A 459 -16.23 2.05 11.32
N SER A 460 -16.53 1.21 12.30
CA SER A 460 -15.67 0.11 12.72
C SER A 460 -16.34 -1.27 12.60
N HIS A 461 -17.35 -1.39 11.73
CA HIS A 461 -18.02 -2.66 11.44
C HIS A 461 -18.64 -3.34 12.69
N GLN A 462 -19.24 -2.54 13.59
CA GLN A 462 -19.91 -3.06 14.79
C GLN A 462 -21.32 -3.57 14.47
N ASP A 463 -21.69 -4.69 15.08
CA ASP A 463 -23.06 -5.22 15.05
C ASP A 463 -24.04 -4.24 15.72
N LEU A 464 -24.88 -3.59 14.91
CA LEU A 464 -25.74 -2.49 15.35
C LEU A 464 -26.89 -2.95 16.25
N SER A 465 -27.25 -4.23 16.24
CA SER A 465 -28.23 -4.78 17.18
C SER A 465 -27.64 -5.05 18.57
N LYS A 466 -26.30 -5.15 18.68
CA LYS A 466 -25.59 -5.48 19.93
C LYS A 466 -25.00 -4.27 20.64
N VAL A 467 -25.10 -3.08 20.05
CA VAL A 467 -24.60 -1.84 20.64
C VAL A 467 -25.76 -0.89 20.97
N SER A 468 -25.52 0.05 21.88
CA SER A 468 -26.53 1.03 22.29
C SER A 468 -26.87 2.03 21.18
N GLU A 469 -28.00 2.70 21.27
CA GLU A 469 -28.39 3.81 20.36
C GLU A 469 -27.26 4.85 20.21
N SER A 470 -26.62 5.24 21.32
CA SER A 470 -25.53 6.23 21.28
C SER A 470 -24.29 5.71 20.57
N GLN A 471 -24.00 4.41 20.67
CA GLN A 471 -22.92 3.76 19.93
C GLN A 471 -23.27 3.62 18.45
N ARG A 472 -24.50 3.20 18.09
CA ARG A 472 -24.99 3.20 16.70
C ARG A 472 -24.83 4.58 16.06
N ARG A 473 -25.28 5.62 16.75
CA ARG A 473 -25.16 7.00 16.27
C ARG A 473 -23.71 7.37 15.99
N VAL A 474 -22.78 7.05 16.91
CA VAL A 474 -21.34 7.31 16.72
C VAL A 474 -20.79 6.56 15.49
N GLN A 475 -21.15 5.30 15.30
CA GLN A 475 -20.73 4.48 14.17
C GLN A 475 -21.06 5.12 12.82
N LEU A 476 -22.26 5.70 12.69
CA LEU A 476 -22.68 6.36 11.46
C LEU A 476 -22.05 7.75 11.33
N LEU A 477 -22.14 8.59 12.36
CA LEU A 477 -21.64 9.96 12.28
C LEU A 477 -20.14 10.04 11.97
N TRP A 478 -19.30 9.15 12.51
CA TRP A 478 -17.87 9.15 12.17
C TRP A 478 -17.60 8.76 10.73
N ASN A 479 -18.35 7.79 10.19
CA ASN A 479 -18.24 7.42 8.78
C ASN A 479 -18.75 8.55 7.86
N GLU A 480 -19.81 9.27 8.26
CA GLU A 480 -20.28 10.48 7.55
C GLU A 480 -19.23 11.57 7.50
N VAL A 481 -18.54 11.86 8.61
CA VAL A 481 -17.48 12.87 8.65
C VAL A 481 -16.39 12.52 7.65
N ALA A 482 -15.89 11.28 7.65
CA ALA A 482 -14.85 10.86 6.72
C ALA A 482 -15.31 10.89 5.25
N LEU A 483 -16.50 10.36 4.95
CA LEU A 483 -17.01 10.36 3.57
C LEU A 483 -17.30 11.78 3.07
N ARG A 484 -17.77 12.68 3.94
CA ARG A 484 -17.90 14.11 3.64
C ARG A 484 -16.55 14.77 3.40
N ASN A 485 -15.52 14.46 4.19
CA ASN A 485 -14.17 14.97 3.98
C ASN A 485 -13.62 14.57 2.60
N ILE A 486 -13.96 13.37 2.13
CA ILE A 486 -13.46 12.80 0.86
C ILE A 486 -14.27 13.28 -0.35
N LEU A 487 -15.60 13.27 -0.25
CA LEU A 487 -16.53 13.48 -1.36
C LEU A 487 -17.20 14.86 -1.35
N GLY A 488 -17.19 15.57 -0.22
CA GLY A 488 -17.97 16.79 -0.02
C GLY A 488 -19.46 16.56 0.22
N THR A 489 -19.90 15.30 0.30
CA THR A 489 -21.30 14.89 0.45
C THR A 489 -21.39 13.68 1.37
N ILE A 490 -22.57 13.40 1.92
CA ILE A 490 -22.80 12.33 2.89
C ILE A 490 -23.77 11.30 2.30
N PRO A 491 -23.46 9.99 2.26
CA PRO A 491 -24.40 8.99 1.78
C PRO A 491 -25.70 8.94 2.58
N THR A 492 -26.81 8.71 1.89
CA THR A 492 -28.12 8.40 2.49
C THR A 492 -28.40 6.90 2.49
N TYR A 493 -27.54 6.09 1.86
CA TYR A 493 -27.64 4.63 1.83
C TYR A 493 -26.66 4.01 2.82
N MET A 494 -27.09 2.98 3.54
CA MET A 494 -26.21 2.18 4.39
C MET A 494 -26.62 0.72 4.42
N ARG A 495 -25.65 -0.15 4.70
CA ARG A 495 -25.89 -1.55 5.04
C ARG A 495 -25.39 -1.80 6.46
N PRO A 496 -26.16 -2.45 7.35
CA PRO A 496 -25.69 -2.78 8.68
C PRO A 496 -24.70 -3.96 8.64
N PRO A 497 -23.56 -3.88 9.35
CA PRO A 497 -22.65 -5.01 9.53
C PRO A 497 -23.38 -6.29 9.96
N TYR A 498 -22.97 -7.43 9.40
CA TYR A 498 -23.55 -8.76 9.64
C TYR A 498 -25.05 -8.86 9.31
N SER A 499 -25.59 -7.94 8.50
CA SER A 499 -27.03 -7.80 8.25
C SER A 499 -27.85 -7.64 9.55
N SER A 500 -27.21 -7.21 10.64
CA SER A 500 -27.78 -7.18 11.99
C SER A 500 -28.20 -5.77 12.37
N CYS A 501 -29.50 -5.52 12.24
CA CYS A 501 -30.14 -4.27 12.67
C CYS A 501 -31.62 -4.52 12.94
N THR A 502 -31.99 -5.15 14.06
CA THR A 502 -33.39 -5.58 14.25
C THR A 502 -34.30 -4.46 14.77
N GLU A 503 -35.62 -4.65 14.65
CA GLU A 503 -36.61 -3.73 15.24
C GLU A 503 -36.55 -3.76 16.77
N GLU A 504 -36.35 -4.94 17.38
CA GLU A 504 -36.27 -5.13 18.84
C GLU A 504 -35.09 -4.37 19.45
N SER A 505 -33.97 -4.33 18.74
CA SER A 505 -32.80 -3.55 19.19
C SER A 505 -33.02 -2.03 19.08
N GLY A 506 -34.05 -1.58 18.36
CA GLY A 506 -34.28 -0.19 17.98
C GLY A 506 -33.42 0.28 16.80
N CYS A 507 -32.55 -0.57 16.25
CA CYS A 507 -31.57 -0.17 15.23
C CYS A 507 -32.23 0.43 13.97
N LEU A 508 -33.27 -0.23 13.45
CA LEU A 508 -33.97 0.23 12.24
C LEU A 508 -34.55 1.64 12.40
N LYS A 509 -35.13 1.91 13.57
CA LYS A 509 -35.67 3.22 13.91
C LYS A 509 -34.57 4.27 13.98
N ASP A 510 -33.44 3.94 14.59
CA ASP A 510 -32.29 4.83 14.70
C ASP A 510 -31.67 5.16 13.33
N MET A 511 -31.55 4.18 12.44
CA MET A 511 -31.07 4.40 11.06
C MET A 511 -32.03 5.30 10.28
N GLY A 512 -33.34 5.08 10.44
CA GLY A 512 -34.37 5.96 9.90
C GLY A 512 -34.24 7.40 10.42
N ALA A 513 -34.11 7.58 11.74
CA ALA A 513 -33.92 8.89 12.36
C ALA A 513 -32.63 9.61 11.91
N LEU A 514 -31.60 8.86 11.51
CA LEU A 514 -30.37 9.39 10.92
C LEU A 514 -30.47 9.69 9.41
N GLY A 515 -31.61 9.40 8.79
CA GLY A 515 -31.87 9.62 7.37
C GLY A 515 -31.16 8.61 6.48
N TYR A 516 -31.19 7.31 6.85
CA TYR A 516 -30.65 6.23 6.04
C TYR A 516 -31.70 5.29 5.43
N HIS A 517 -31.50 4.96 4.16
CA HIS A 517 -32.04 3.77 3.51
C HIS A 517 -31.21 2.57 3.99
N VAL A 518 -31.88 1.55 4.55
CA VAL A 518 -31.21 0.37 5.12
C VAL A 518 -31.26 -0.77 4.11
N ILE A 519 -30.11 -1.05 3.51
CA ILE A 519 -29.96 -2.01 2.41
C ILE A 519 -29.47 -3.36 2.93
N LEU A 520 -30.13 -4.43 2.51
CA LEU A 520 -29.70 -5.82 2.66
C LEU A 520 -29.46 -6.40 1.26
N TYR A 521 -29.89 -7.63 1.00
CA TYR A 521 -29.68 -8.34 -0.25
C TYR A 521 -30.66 -9.51 -0.38
N ASP A 522 -30.80 -10.02 -1.60
CA ASP A 522 -31.52 -11.23 -1.94
C ASP A 522 -30.61 -12.39 -2.34
N ILE A 523 -29.41 -12.09 -2.84
CA ILE A 523 -28.36 -13.08 -3.13
C ILE A 523 -27.16 -12.80 -2.21
N ASP A 524 -26.88 -13.75 -1.32
CA ASP A 524 -25.61 -13.83 -0.59
C ASP A 524 -24.65 -14.71 -1.38
N THR A 525 -23.50 -14.17 -1.80
CA THR A 525 -22.51 -14.98 -2.53
C THR A 525 -21.71 -15.89 -1.60
N GLU A 526 -21.76 -15.64 -0.28
CA GLU A 526 -20.89 -16.26 0.71
C GLU A 526 -19.40 -16.22 0.31
N ASP A 527 -18.97 -15.18 -0.41
CA ASP A 527 -17.61 -15.06 -0.92
C ASP A 527 -16.56 -15.02 0.19
N TYR A 528 -16.91 -14.42 1.33
CA TYR A 528 -16.06 -14.37 2.53
C TYR A 528 -15.73 -15.76 3.12
N SER A 529 -16.54 -16.79 2.87
CA SER A 529 -16.28 -18.16 3.32
C SER A 529 -15.54 -19.00 2.28
N HIS A 530 -15.36 -18.46 1.07
CA HIS A 530 -14.85 -19.16 -0.11
C HIS A 530 -13.65 -18.45 -0.78
N ASP A 531 -12.83 -17.71 -0.02
CA ASP A 531 -11.70 -16.91 -0.54
C ASP A 531 -10.42 -17.74 -0.83
N SER A 532 -10.56 -18.85 -1.56
CA SER A 532 -9.44 -19.59 -2.17
C SER A 532 -9.73 -19.90 -3.64
N PRO A 533 -8.71 -20.08 -4.50
CA PRO A 533 -8.92 -20.36 -5.92
C PRO A 533 -9.85 -21.55 -6.20
N GLU A 534 -9.82 -22.56 -5.34
CA GLU A 534 -10.70 -23.74 -5.43
C GLU A 534 -12.07 -23.49 -4.81
N ALA A 535 -12.13 -22.82 -3.65
CA ALA A 535 -13.38 -22.64 -2.91
C ALA A 535 -14.33 -21.64 -3.56
N ILE A 536 -13.83 -20.63 -4.28
CA ILE A 536 -14.63 -19.55 -4.87
C ILE A 536 -15.64 -20.06 -5.91
N GLN A 537 -15.46 -21.28 -6.42
CA GLN A 537 -16.45 -21.92 -7.27
C GLN A 537 -17.82 -22.05 -6.56
N SER A 538 -17.85 -22.29 -5.25
CA SER A 538 -19.09 -22.35 -4.48
C SER A 538 -19.88 -21.03 -4.57
N SER A 539 -19.20 -19.88 -4.47
CA SER A 539 -19.84 -18.57 -4.61
C SER A 539 -20.38 -18.31 -6.01
N LYS A 540 -19.65 -18.76 -7.05
CA LYS A 540 -20.14 -18.73 -8.44
C LYS A 540 -21.39 -19.58 -8.60
N ASP A 541 -21.39 -20.79 -8.05
CA ASP A 541 -22.52 -21.71 -8.12
C ASP A 541 -23.74 -21.19 -7.34
N ILE A 542 -23.55 -20.47 -6.23
CA ILE A 542 -24.65 -19.79 -5.50
C ILE A 542 -25.26 -18.69 -6.38
N PHE A 543 -24.41 -17.87 -7.00
CA PHE A 543 -24.83 -16.80 -7.87
C PHE A 543 -25.60 -17.32 -9.10
N ASP A 544 -25.04 -18.29 -9.81
CA ASP A 544 -25.64 -18.87 -11.02
C ASP A 544 -26.99 -19.52 -10.71
N ARG A 545 -27.08 -20.32 -9.63
CA ARG A 545 -28.35 -20.95 -9.22
C ARG A 545 -29.44 -19.95 -8.88
N SER A 546 -29.08 -18.78 -8.37
CA SER A 546 -30.05 -17.72 -8.04
C SER A 546 -30.67 -17.14 -9.32
N LEU A 547 -29.86 -16.96 -10.35
CA LEU A 547 -30.28 -16.45 -11.66
C LEU A 547 -30.97 -17.50 -12.54
N ASP A 548 -30.62 -18.78 -12.39
CA ASP A 548 -31.24 -19.89 -13.13
C ASP A 548 -32.66 -20.23 -12.62
N SER A 549 -33.10 -19.62 -11.52
CA SER A 549 -34.49 -19.72 -11.08
C SER A 549 -35.39 -19.08 -12.14
N ARG A 550 -36.32 -19.88 -12.69
CA ARG A 550 -37.17 -19.63 -13.88
C ARG A 550 -38.14 -18.42 -13.78
N ASP A 551 -37.81 -17.39 -13.01
CA ASP A 551 -38.50 -16.12 -13.08
C ASP A 551 -38.02 -15.37 -14.32
N SER A 552 -38.96 -14.72 -15.02
CA SER A 552 -38.69 -13.88 -16.18
C SER A 552 -37.46 -12.99 -15.96
N PHE A 553 -36.68 -12.77 -17.02
CA PHE A 553 -35.59 -11.77 -17.11
C PHE A 553 -35.89 -10.41 -16.40
N ASP A 554 -37.17 -10.09 -16.26
CA ASP A 554 -37.68 -8.95 -15.52
C ASP A 554 -37.42 -8.96 -14.01
N ARG A 555 -37.01 -10.07 -13.36
CA ARG A 555 -36.79 -10.08 -11.91
C ARG A 555 -35.49 -9.35 -11.55
N PRO A 556 -35.54 -8.29 -10.73
CA PRO A 556 -34.33 -7.58 -10.35
C PRO A 556 -33.68 -8.17 -9.10
N TRP A 557 -32.36 -8.00 -8.96
CA TRP A 557 -31.57 -8.62 -7.89
C TRP A 557 -30.63 -7.65 -7.19
N LEU A 558 -30.36 -7.90 -5.91
CA LEU A 558 -29.43 -7.15 -5.07
C LEU A 558 -28.47 -8.13 -4.40
N VAL A 559 -27.21 -8.09 -4.85
CA VAL A 559 -26.20 -9.11 -4.56
C VAL A 559 -25.17 -8.56 -3.59
N ILE A 560 -24.82 -9.30 -2.54
CA ILE A 560 -23.71 -8.97 -1.64
C ILE A 560 -22.46 -9.78 -1.98
N ALA A 561 -21.32 -9.08 -2.00
CA ALA A 561 -19.96 -9.61 -1.99
C ALA A 561 -19.06 -8.63 -1.21
N HIS A 562 -17.77 -8.91 -1.07
CA HIS A 562 -16.82 -8.10 -0.31
C HIS A 562 -15.52 -7.91 -1.09
N ASP A 563 -15.18 -6.67 -1.45
CA ASP A 563 -14.00 -6.35 -2.28
C ASP A 563 -12.67 -6.40 -1.49
N VAL A 564 -12.73 -6.81 -0.23
CA VAL A 564 -11.56 -7.06 0.63
C VAL A 564 -10.94 -8.45 0.41
N HIS A 565 -11.63 -9.32 -0.33
CA HIS A 565 -11.23 -10.69 -0.67
C HIS A 565 -10.64 -10.78 -2.08
N GLU A 566 -9.54 -11.51 -2.21
CA GLU A 566 -8.80 -11.61 -3.48
C GLU A 566 -9.64 -12.32 -4.53
N GLN A 567 -10.22 -13.45 -4.17
CA GLN A 567 -10.99 -14.27 -5.10
C GLN A 567 -12.31 -13.60 -5.49
N THR A 568 -12.88 -12.77 -4.62
CA THR A 568 -14.03 -11.94 -4.98
C THR A 568 -13.71 -11.02 -6.14
N VAL A 569 -12.58 -10.30 -6.06
CA VAL A 569 -12.18 -9.32 -7.07
C VAL A 569 -11.65 -10.00 -8.34
N HIS A 570 -10.69 -10.92 -8.21
CA HIS A 570 -9.97 -11.48 -9.35
C HIS A 570 -10.68 -12.68 -10.01
N ASN A 571 -11.75 -13.21 -9.42
CA ASN A 571 -12.38 -14.44 -9.90
C ASN A 571 -13.92 -14.35 -9.96
N LEU A 572 -14.57 -14.11 -8.82
CA LEU A 572 -16.04 -14.10 -8.73
C LEU A 572 -16.65 -12.93 -9.50
N THR A 573 -16.08 -11.73 -9.41
CA THR A 573 -16.67 -10.53 -10.03
C THR A 573 -16.72 -10.66 -11.55
N GLU A 574 -15.65 -11.11 -12.19
CA GLU A 574 -15.65 -11.30 -13.65
C GLU A 574 -16.66 -12.38 -14.08
N HIS A 575 -16.83 -13.44 -13.28
CA HIS A 575 -17.87 -14.44 -13.51
C HIS A 575 -19.28 -13.84 -13.43
N MET A 576 -19.58 -13.09 -12.36
CA MET A 576 -20.88 -12.44 -12.18
C MET A 576 -21.20 -11.49 -13.34
N LEU A 577 -20.25 -10.64 -13.74
CA LEU A 577 -20.43 -9.71 -14.84
C LEU A 577 -20.70 -10.42 -16.18
N ASN A 578 -19.98 -11.50 -16.48
CA ASN A 578 -20.21 -12.30 -17.68
C ASN A 578 -21.59 -12.97 -17.67
N LYS A 579 -22.01 -13.53 -16.53
CA LYS A 579 -23.34 -14.14 -16.38
C LYS A 579 -24.44 -13.08 -16.56
N LEU A 580 -24.30 -11.90 -15.96
CA LEU A 580 -25.22 -10.77 -16.15
C LEU A 580 -25.40 -10.43 -17.62
N MET A 581 -24.30 -10.22 -18.35
CA MET A 581 -24.36 -9.87 -19.77
C MET A 581 -24.99 -10.99 -20.62
N THR A 582 -24.67 -12.25 -20.31
CA THR A 582 -25.21 -13.41 -21.05
C THR A 582 -26.71 -13.57 -20.84
N GLU A 583 -27.20 -13.31 -19.64
CA GLU A 583 -28.61 -13.36 -19.28
C GLU A 583 -29.35 -12.04 -19.62
N GLY A 584 -28.64 -11.02 -20.12
CA GLY A 584 -29.19 -9.74 -20.58
C GLY A 584 -29.32 -8.64 -19.52
N TYR A 585 -28.91 -8.90 -18.28
CA TYR A 585 -29.12 -7.97 -17.15
C TYR A 585 -28.20 -6.76 -17.23
N ARG A 586 -28.68 -5.61 -16.74
CA ARG A 586 -27.83 -4.43 -16.55
C ARG A 586 -27.26 -4.39 -15.13
N ALA A 587 -25.93 -4.31 -15.02
CA ALA A 587 -25.24 -4.03 -13.76
C ALA A 587 -25.39 -2.53 -13.42
N VAL A 588 -26.13 -2.22 -12.35
CA VAL A 588 -26.47 -0.86 -11.95
C VAL A 588 -26.17 -0.62 -10.47
N THR A 589 -26.19 0.65 -10.03
CA THR A 589 -26.11 0.97 -8.59
C THR A 589 -27.41 0.59 -7.87
N VAL A 590 -27.36 0.42 -6.55
CA VAL A 590 -28.55 0.21 -5.71
C VAL A 590 -29.55 1.36 -5.87
N GLY A 591 -29.07 2.60 -5.90
CA GLY A 591 -29.93 3.76 -6.14
C GLY A 591 -30.67 3.67 -7.48
N GLU A 592 -29.97 3.36 -8.57
CA GLU A 592 -30.62 3.16 -9.88
C GLU A 592 -31.58 1.98 -9.84
N CYS A 593 -31.20 0.84 -9.27
CA CYS A 593 -32.06 -0.35 -9.23
C CYS A 593 -33.35 -0.14 -8.42
N LEU A 594 -33.39 0.87 -7.56
CA LEU A 594 -34.56 1.28 -6.77
C LEU A 594 -35.35 2.43 -7.42
N GLY A 595 -34.89 2.95 -8.57
CA GLY A 595 -35.48 4.10 -9.24
C GLY A 595 -35.20 5.43 -8.54
N ASP A 596 -34.17 5.51 -7.69
CA ASP A 596 -33.78 6.72 -6.99
C ASP A 596 -32.78 7.53 -7.84
N PRO A 597 -33.06 8.80 -8.15
CA PRO A 597 -32.15 9.62 -8.93
C PRO A 597 -30.85 9.91 -8.15
N PRO A 598 -29.68 10.01 -8.83
CA PRO A 598 -28.38 10.16 -8.18
C PRO A 598 -28.23 11.31 -7.19
N GLU A 599 -29.01 12.38 -7.36
CA GLU A 599 -29.01 13.55 -6.47
C GLU A 599 -29.54 13.23 -5.06
N LEU A 600 -30.30 12.14 -4.90
CA LEU A 600 -30.89 11.72 -3.63
C LEU A 600 -30.07 10.64 -2.91
N TRP A 601 -29.05 10.08 -3.57
CA TRP A 601 -28.13 9.10 -2.96
C TRP A 601 -27.26 9.73 -1.87
N TYR A 602 -27.17 11.05 -1.84
CA TYR A 602 -26.36 11.80 -0.90
C TYR A 602 -27.08 13.06 -0.40
N ARG A 603 -26.83 13.40 0.87
CA ARG A 603 -27.21 14.69 1.46
C ARG A 603 -26.02 15.63 1.49
N LYS A 604 -26.29 16.92 1.26
CA LYS A 604 -25.28 17.98 1.34
C LYS A 604 -25.21 18.56 2.75
N ASP A 605 -24.04 19.07 3.08
CA ASP A 605 -23.83 19.92 4.25
C ASP A 605 -23.90 21.38 3.80
N ASP A 606 -25.09 21.99 3.88
CA ASP A 606 -25.31 23.37 3.41
C ASP A 606 -24.51 24.42 4.22
N ASN A 607 -24.08 24.04 5.44
CA ASN A 607 -23.20 24.85 6.29
C ASN A 607 -21.71 24.55 6.06
N PHE A 608 -21.38 23.54 5.25
CA PHE A 608 -20.03 23.31 4.79
C PHE A 608 -19.68 24.34 3.74
N ASP A 609 -19.28 25.52 4.21
CA ASP A 609 -18.71 26.54 3.36
C ASP A 609 -17.47 25.96 2.69
N GLU A 610 -17.51 25.75 1.36
CA GLU A 610 -16.32 25.42 0.57
C GLU A 610 -15.16 26.39 0.87
N ARG A 611 -15.42 27.58 1.44
CA ARG A 611 -14.38 28.51 1.91
C ARG A 611 -13.53 28.00 3.07
N SER A 612 -14.00 27.04 3.85
CA SER A 612 -13.21 26.34 4.87
C SER A 612 -12.05 25.54 4.24
N LEU A 613 -12.29 24.94 3.06
CA LEU A 613 -11.25 24.32 2.22
C LEU A 613 -10.45 25.34 1.39
N ARG A 614 -11.00 26.54 1.14
CA ARG A 614 -10.32 27.62 0.37
C ARG A 614 -9.52 28.62 1.20
N LYS A 615 -9.55 28.57 2.55
CA LYS A 615 -8.62 29.39 3.35
C LYS A 615 -7.14 28.99 3.19
N SER A 616 -6.85 27.89 2.46
CA SER A 616 -5.49 27.56 1.99
C SER A 616 -5.26 27.75 0.48
N LYS A 617 -6.22 28.27 -0.31
CA LYS A 617 -6.01 28.56 -1.74
C LYS A 617 -6.28 30.03 -2.07
N SER A 618 -5.19 30.72 -2.40
CA SER A 618 -5.14 32.07 -2.96
C SER A 618 -6.07 32.23 -4.19
N LYS A 619 -6.69 33.41 -4.32
CA LYS A 619 -7.66 33.80 -5.36
C LYS A 619 -7.00 33.96 -6.75
N ASN A 620 -7.41 33.14 -7.72
CA ASN A 620 -7.84 33.51 -9.09
C ASN A 620 -7.83 32.26 -9.99
N SER A 621 -8.98 31.82 -10.51
CA SER A 621 -9.05 31.14 -11.83
C SER A 621 -10.51 30.97 -12.29
N VAL A 622 -10.78 31.34 -13.54
CA VAL A 622 -12.04 31.15 -14.27
C VAL A 622 -12.05 29.72 -14.87
N THR A 623 -13.13 28.96 -14.71
CA THR A 623 -13.25 27.58 -15.22
C THR A 623 -13.46 27.54 -16.74
N LYS A 624 -12.58 26.82 -17.46
CA LYS A 624 -12.60 26.61 -18.93
C LYS A 624 -13.16 25.23 -19.31
N THR A 625 -13.88 25.13 -20.42
CA THR A 625 -14.54 23.91 -20.97
C THR A 625 -13.53 22.93 -21.58
N ILE A 626 -13.66 21.61 -21.37
CA ILE A 626 -12.68 20.63 -21.87
C ILE A 626 -12.91 20.33 -23.37
N SER A 627 -11.83 20.25 -24.16
CA SER A 627 -11.85 19.99 -25.60
C SER A 627 -12.30 18.56 -25.93
N VAL A 628 -13.29 18.44 -26.82
CA VAL A 628 -13.90 17.16 -27.23
C VAL A 628 -13.63 16.79 -28.69
N ASP A 629 -13.16 17.74 -29.49
CA ASP A 629 -12.85 17.60 -30.92
C ASP A 629 -11.34 17.77 -31.22
N GLY A 630 -10.54 18.05 -30.20
CA GLY A 630 -9.09 18.23 -30.31
C GLY A 630 -8.66 19.67 -30.59
N MET A 631 -9.57 20.65 -30.60
CA MET A 631 -9.24 22.07 -30.73
C MET A 631 -9.21 22.77 -29.36
N CYS A 632 -8.37 23.80 -29.21
CA CYS A 632 -8.16 24.48 -27.94
C CYS A 632 -7.84 25.97 -28.11
N GLY A 633 -8.15 26.76 -27.07
CA GLY A 633 -8.00 28.22 -27.07
C GLY A 633 -9.23 28.94 -26.48
N GLY A 634 -9.05 30.19 -26.05
CA GLY A 634 -10.12 30.96 -25.40
C GLY A 634 -10.62 30.27 -24.12
N ASN A 635 -11.90 29.90 -24.09
CA ASN A 635 -12.52 29.17 -22.98
C ASN A 635 -12.42 27.65 -23.08
N VAL A 636 -11.65 27.07 -24.01
CA VAL A 636 -11.58 25.60 -24.23
C VAL A 636 -10.20 25.01 -23.90
N THR A 637 -10.09 24.06 -22.97
CA THR A 637 -8.85 23.47 -22.44
C THR A 637 -8.62 22.01 -22.86
N CYS A 638 -7.36 21.62 -23.08
CA CYS A 638 -6.93 20.24 -23.33
C CYS A 638 -6.71 19.44 -22.04
N LEU A 639 -6.74 20.09 -20.86
CA LEU A 639 -6.68 19.42 -19.56
C LEU A 639 -7.87 18.47 -19.37
N GLY A 640 -7.59 17.17 -19.36
CA GLY A 640 -8.62 16.11 -19.29
C GLY A 640 -9.20 15.69 -20.64
N SER A 641 -8.66 16.19 -21.76
CA SER A 641 -9.05 15.77 -23.10
C SER A 641 -8.34 14.48 -23.53
N ARG A 642 -9.04 13.62 -24.29
CA ARG A 642 -8.49 12.36 -24.83
C ARG A 642 -7.35 12.54 -25.84
N PHE A 643 -7.15 13.76 -26.36
CA PHE A 643 -6.15 14.08 -27.38
C PHE A 643 -4.78 14.45 -26.79
N GLY A 644 -4.68 14.61 -25.47
CA GLY A 644 -3.45 14.98 -24.77
C GLY A 644 -3.58 16.32 -24.04
N PRO A 645 -2.77 16.55 -23.00
CA PRO A 645 -2.99 17.64 -22.06
C PRO A 645 -2.55 19.01 -22.59
N CYS A 646 -1.79 19.07 -23.69
CA CYS A 646 -1.22 20.32 -24.17
C CYS A 646 -2.04 20.96 -25.28
N CYS A 647 -2.27 22.27 -25.18
CA CYS A 647 -2.80 23.10 -26.26
C CYS A 647 -1.65 23.77 -27.04
N SER A 648 -1.45 23.41 -28.30
CA SER A 648 -0.40 24.00 -29.15
C SER A 648 -0.67 25.46 -29.52
N ASP A 649 0.37 26.15 -29.99
CA ASP A 649 0.32 27.49 -30.57
C ASP A 649 -0.62 27.59 -31.79
N THR A 650 -0.81 26.50 -32.53
CA THR A 650 -1.75 26.39 -33.67
C THR A 650 -3.19 26.04 -33.27
N GLY A 651 -3.47 25.83 -31.98
CA GLY A 651 -4.83 25.66 -31.44
C GLY A 651 -5.35 24.21 -31.39
N PHE A 652 -4.45 23.23 -31.32
CA PHE A 652 -4.79 21.80 -31.26
C PHE A 652 -4.24 21.10 -30.01
N CYS A 653 -4.99 20.12 -29.49
CA CYS A 653 -4.62 19.30 -28.34
C CYS A 653 -3.69 18.15 -28.72
N GLY A 654 -2.64 17.93 -27.94
CA GLY A 654 -1.64 16.88 -28.16
C GLY A 654 -0.79 16.56 -26.93
N ASN A 655 0.03 15.50 -27.00
CA ASN A 655 0.97 15.09 -25.95
C ASN A 655 2.41 14.82 -26.47
N MET A 656 2.66 15.05 -27.76
CA MET A 656 3.95 14.79 -28.39
C MET A 656 4.80 16.06 -28.47
N SER A 657 6.11 15.92 -28.73
CA SER A 657 7.07 17.03 -28.80
C SER A 657 6.72 18.11 -29.83
N THR A 658 5.92 17.79 -30.85
CA THR A 658 5.40 18.77 -31.82
C THR A 658 4.33 19.70 -31.23
N PHE A 659 3.71 19.35 -30.11
CA PHE A 659 2.75 20.18 -29.37
C PHE A 659 3.39 20.82 -28.13
N CYS A 660 4.29 20.08 -27.48
CA CYS A 660 4.97 20.53 -26.26
C CYS A 660 6.28 21.30 -26.50
N GLY A 661 7.02 20.96 -27.56
CA GLY A 661 8.36 21.51 -27.84
C GLY A 661 8.37 22.87 -28.51
N VAL A 662 7.30 23.25 -29.23
CA VAL A 662 7.14 24.61 -29.80
C VAL A 662 6.48 25.58 -28.82
N GLY A 663 5.84 25.06 -27.76
CA GLY A 663 5.28 25.82 -26.66
C GLY A 663 3.79 25.54 -26.45
N CYS A 664 3.47 25.11 -25.22
CA CYS A 664 2.09 24.86 -24.78
C CYS A 664 1.44 26.14 -24.24
N ARG A 665 0.21 26.45 -24.68
CA ARG A 665 -0.56 27.55 -24.11
C ARG A 665 -0.99 27.19 -22.69
N THR A 666 -0.31 27.78 -21.70
CA THR A 666 -0.49 27.54 -20.25
C THR A 666 -1.92 27.74 -19.77
N ASP A 667 -2.70 28.55 -20.49
CA ASP A 667 -4.06 28.90 -20.09
C ASP A 667 -5.09 27.84 -20.53
N ASN A 668 -4.73 26.92 -21.42
CA ASN A 668 -5.65 25.97 -22.07
C ASN A 668 -5.04 24.55 -22.17
N GLY A 669 -3.94 24.27 -21.51
CA GLY A 669 -3.27 22.97 -21.49
C GLY A 669 -1.91 23.04 -20.80
N TYR A 670 -1.26 21.90 -20.63
CA TYR A 670 0.11 21.82 -20.09
C TYR A 670 0.89 20.68 -20.74
N CYS A 671 2.21 20.79 -20.66
CA CYS A 671 3.13 19.67 -20.87
C CYS A 671 3.68 19.30 -19.49
N GLY A 672 3.66 18.02 -19.12
CA GLY A 672 4.17 17.59 -17.80
C GLY A 672 5.61 18.09 -17.58
N ASP A 673 6.01 18.55 -16.39
CA ASP A 673 5.46 18.30 -15.04
C ASP A 673 5.15 19.58 -14.22
N ASN A 674 3.90 19.62 -13.77
CA ASN A 674 3.20 20.46 -12.77
C ASN A 674 2.91 21.98 -13.04
N PRO A 675 1.64 22.43 -12.88
CA PRO A 675 1.19 23.80 -13.14
C PRO A 675 1.17 24.64 -11.85
N GLY A 676 1.83 25.80 -11.86
CA GLY A 676 1.70 26.72 -10.72
C GLY A 676 2.64 27.93 -10.63
N SER A 677 3.07 28.54 -11.73
CA SER A 677 3.44 29.95 -11.69
C SER A 677 3.28 30.60 -13.07
N VAL A 678 2.17 31.31 -13.25
CA VAL A 678 2.13 32.42 -14.20
C VAL A 678 1.73 33.66 -13.42
N MET A 679 2.59 34.67 -13.45
CA MET A 679 2.15 36.04 -13.68
C MET A 679 3.10 36.71 -14.67
N HIS A 680 2.49 37.19 -15.76
CA HIS A 680 2.91 38.30 -16.60
C HIS A 680 3.36 39.52 -15.78
N GLY A 681 4.19 40.44 -16.26
CA GLY A 681 4.76 40.66 -17.60
C GLY A 681 5.28 42.11 -17.70
N GLY A 682 6.15 42.37 -18.68
CA GLY A 682 6.63 43.70 -19.11
C GLY A 682 7.65 44.33 -18.15
N GLY A 683 8.85 44.73 -18.54
CA GLY A 683 9.36 45.20 -19.83
C GLY A 683 10.15 46.49 -19.53
N GLY A 684 11.43 46.55 -19.92
CA GLY A 684 12.24 47.77 -19.80
C GLY A 684 13.65 47.59 -19.25
N ASP A 685 14.55 47.17 -20.13
CA ASP A 685 15.84 47.79 -20.49
C ASP A 685 16.96 48.16 -19.48
N HIS A 686 18.20 47.94 -19.97
CA HIS A 686 19.53 48.42 -19.53
C HIS A 686 20.07 47.87 -18.19
N GLY A 687 21.32 47.45 -17.99
CA GLY A 687 22.60 47.54 -18.71
C GLY A 687 23.73 47.51 -17.66
N GLY A 688 24.89 46.89 -17.97
CA GLY A 688 26.17 47.06 -17.24
C GLY A 688 26.38 46.13 -16.02
N ALA A 689 27.33 45.19 -16.02
CA ALA A 689 28.79 45.34 -15.96
C ALA A 689 29.36 45.39 -14.53
N SER A 690 30.46 44.63 -14.33
CA SER A 690 31.58 44.92 -13.43
C SER A 690 31.30 44.67 -11.92
N SER A 691 31.94 43.74 -11.21
CA SER A 691 33.37 43.57 -10.91
C SER A 691 33.60 43.71 -9.39
N GLY A 692 34.55 42.92 -8.87
CA GLY A 692 35.38 43.33 -7.74
C GLY A 692 34.87 42.89 -6.37
N SER A 693 35.46 41.87 -5.74
CA SER A 693 36.80 41.85 -5.12
C SER A 693 36.78 42.15 -3.62
N ASN A 694 37.09 41.09 -2.88
CA ASN A 694 38.10 41.02 -1.80
C ASN A 694 37.82 41.52 -0.37
N LYS A 695 38.28 40.63 0.55
CA LYS A 695 39.01 40.89 1.82
C LYS A 695 38.18 41.40 3.01
N ASP A 696 38.50 41.11 4.27
CA ASP A 696 39.53 40.30 4.93
C ASP A 696 39.05 40.00 6.39
N LYS A 697 39.53 38.88 6.94
CA LYS A 697 40.03 38.64 8.32
C LYS A 697 39.50 39.36 9.58
N GLY A 698 39.42 38.54 10.65
CA GLY A 698 39.93 38.87 12.01
C GLY A 698 39.07 38.34 13.18
N LYS A 699 39.32 37.14 13.73
CA LYS A 699 40.17 36.79 14.89
C LYS A 699 39.72 37.25 16.31
N THR A 700 39.27 36.25 17.08
CA THR A 700 39.72 35.78 18.43
C THR A 700 39.35 36.46 19.78
N LYS A 701 38.97 35.53 20.70
CA LYS A 701 39.21 35.42 22.18
C LYS A 701 38.38 36.31 23.12
N SER A 702 38.10 35.98 24.40
CA SER A 702 37.99 34.76 25.24
C SER A 702 37.83 35.24 26.71
N THR A 703 37.22 34.42 27.58
CA THR A 703 37.24 34.43 29.08
C THR A 703 36.39 35.49 29.82
N LYS A 704 35.70 35.26 30.96
CA LYS A 704 35.70 34.20 32.01
C LYS A 704 34.44 34.32 32.93
N LYS A 705 34.05 33.16 33.52
CA LYS A 705 33.09 32.74 34.61
C LYS A 705 33.00 33.59 35.92
N PRO A 706 32.15 33.32 36.98
CA PRO A 706 31.50 32.03 37.42
C PRO A 706 30.09 32.02 38.13
N ALA A 707 29.60 30.78 38.43
CA ALA A 707 28.64 30.31 39.47
C ALA A 707 27.12 30.53 39.28
N LYS A 708 26.15 29.67 39.68
CA LYS A 708 26.04 28.36 40.39
C LYS A 708 24.61 27.78 40.14
N SER A 709 24.50 26.44 40.19
CA SER A 709 23.34 25.52 40.35
C SER A 709 21.90 25.92 39.97
N GLU A 710 21.24 25.08 39.16
CA GLU A 710 20.06 24.29 39.57
C GLU A 710 19.72 23.22 38.51
N ALA A 711 19.26 22.06 38.99
CA ALA A 711 18.83 20.93 38.16
C ALA A 711 17.44 21.23 37.56
N GLY A 712 17.31 21.10 36.23
CA GLY A 712 16.06 21.36 35.51
C GLY A 712 15.73 20.22 34.53
N SER A 713 14.60 19.58 34.79
CA SER A 713 14.00 18.45 34.07
C SER A 713 13.87 18.69 32.56
N PHE A 714 14.38 17.76 31.73
CA PHE A 714 14.11 17.72 30.30
C PHE A 714 12.71 17.14 30.06
N LEU A 715 11.82 17.93 29.46
CA LEU A 715 10.55 17.46 28.92
C LEU A 715 10.82 16.42 27.83
N GLN A 716 10.50 15.17 28.15
CA GLN A 716 10.64 14.00 27.29
C GLN A 716 9.51 14.01 26.26
N PHE A 717 9.81 14.28 24.99
CA PHE A 717 8.87 14.02 23.91
C PHE A 717 8.66 12.51 23.77
N SER A 718 7.41 12.07 23.66
CA SER A 718 7.11 10.67 23.35
C SER A 718 7.75 10.31 22.01
N PRO A 719 8.51 9.20 21.91
CA PRO A 719 9.14 8.74 20.67
C PRO A 719 8.17 8.73 19.47
N SER A 720 6.89 8.47 19.72
CA SER A 720 5.82 8.44 18.72
C SER A 720 5.60 9.77 17.98
N VAL A 721 5.83 10.91 18.64
CA VAL A 721 5.64 12.25 18.05
C VAL A 721 6.82 12.60 17.13
N ALA A 722 8.03 12.18 17.48
CA ALA A 722 9.21 12.35 16.63
C ALA A 722 9.13 11.50 15.34
N VAL A 723 8.56 10.30 15.41
CA VAL A 723 8.28 9.44 14.24
C VAL A 723 7.31 10.13 13.26
N LEU A 724 6.22 10.72 13.76
CA LEU A 724 5.20 11.41 12.96
C LEU A 724 5.74 12.65 12.24
N LEU A 725 6.61 13.42 12.90
CA LEU A 725 7.29 14.57 12.29
C LEU A 725 8.30 14.16 11.22
N LEU A 726 9.06 13.07 11.44
CA LEU A 726 9.99 12.52 10.46
C LEU A 726 9.27 11.97 9.22
N LEU A 727 8.14 11.26 9.40
CA LEU A 727 7.32 10.73 8.31
C LEU A 727 6.74 11.84 7.42
N SER A 728 6.36 12.97 8.02
CA SER A 728 5.85 14.13 7.28
C SER A 728 6.93 14.81 6.43
N LEU A 729 8.20 14.71 6.85
CA LEU A 729 9.34 15.34 6.16
C LEU A 729 9.91 14.47 5.03
N VAL A 730 9.85 13.15 5.15
CA VAL A 730 10.24 12.21 4.08
C VAL A 730 9.32 12.37 2.86
N VAL A 731 8.01 12.52 3.10
CA VAL A 731 6.99 12.74 2.05
C VAL A 731 7.12 14.11 1.36
N LEU A 732 7.82 15.06 1.98
CA LEU A 732 8.11 16.38 1.39
C LEU A 732 9.46 16.42 0.64
N MET A 733 10.29 15.38 0.76
CA MET A 733 11.64 15.32 0.18
C MET A 733 11.81 14.28 -0.94
N GLU A 734 10.93 13.27 -1.01
CA GLU A 734 10.62 12.51 -2.23
C GLU A 734 9.75 13.34 -3.18
#